data_AF-A0A8K1CHS2-F1
#
_entry.id   AF-A0A8K1CHS2-F1
#
_cell.length_a   1.000
_cell.length_b   1.000
_cell.length_c   1.000
_cell.angle_alpha   90.00
_cell.angle_beta   90.00
_cell.angle_gamma   90.00
#
_symmetry.space_group_name_H-M   'P 1'
#
loop_
_entity.id
_entity.type
_entity.pdbx_description
1 polymer ?
#
loop_
_entity_poly.entity_id
_entity_poly.type
_entity_poly.pdbx_seq_one_letter_code
_entity_poly.pdbx_strand_id
1 'polypeptide(L)'
;MRMGAMHAIILLLLACCTSCAMGFSFPYFSESVVEILFPPNNLLAEHSFLEIQIAMRPELLDPQADDTRVCVGMATVYAPPDLDLEAGKSGLHERCYEQFGNYTTFQLSGLVPGVRYAITIGLMNGGRFVAHSMRTLEVASIVARRQGRDTTVHRMGVGEAIGIAMDSMAHGDRKFAREIYKRVLDMFPNHVEALHGMGAVYYHEGDLVKALEYVQRAFKGNESDPRIHLTMGLCLRGLGRVEEALRVLQTAVSLKPDYFDAWGALGDTYRTEQQWDDSLAAYRAVTSRLDEAKTSGMVAEQSYERLCELLRFTEGWYDAEQCLSTALSHWPENSNLHELRGHLMLQAGQFEVALQEYEASARLESINGKIAVAEVLEALGEYRASIRQYDQIIERLQEEDDTPTSLVSRVSIMKIMVLPRILPSTNEEIDQMRAIFDEYLDRVLQRLEEPLAPIELDPSRIAFSTAVTLNAHNRNNRLLKHKLGRVYHLIMIEQQSILEQFSFGFSISPPPFYQTYNTPKQYPYRRLRVGVVSRFIYNTAVGLYMKELLQQLDLTKYELVVFAVGQSKSLRQSGRIEHIGDRVTLLPRDLGVARSEVRKEELDVLIYPELGMDKTTYFLSFERLAPIQAAWWGNPDTTGVPAIDYYLVSEYEHENAREHYTEELFRMKGMGIYHTLPPLPQRNTTREDIRKVMQERFNLPVDFHFYLSIESMLHLHPDFDGAVLEILERDPLAYVFLLAPSARKRWKQMLLKRLQQRVGNVNAGRIAFFTDVDSKQEIKLLMAADTVLGSIHMTRPRSAMQAFTAGVPVVTLVGELWSSRIAYAFYQQMRIRDLIATSITEYVELALRLAEDERFRKRMTRKIQRRRRFLSADPTAVTEWERFLDFASTKLFPLECRIGDEMAEADAGDTCPMPS
;
A
#
# COMPACT_ATOMS: atom_id res chain seq x y z
N MET A 1 -76.77 -7.30 -32.26
CA MET A 1 -78.06 -7.18 -31.57
C MET A 1 -77.80 -6.68 -30.16
N ARG A 2 -78.30 -5.46 -29.90
CA ARG A 2 -78.68 -4.83 -28.61
C ARG A 2 -77.78 -5.11 -27.39
N MET A 3 -76.92 -4.17 -27.01
CA MET A 3 -77.19 -2.87 -26.34
C MET A 3 -77.24 -3.00 -24.83
N GLY A 4 -76.51 -2.09 -24.18
CA GLY A 4 -76.53 -1.89 -22.75
C GLY A 4 -77.95 -1.63 -22.23
N ALA A 5 -78.26 -2.29 -21.12
CA ALA A 5 -79.41 -2.01 -20.27
C ALA A 5 -79.21 -2.57 -18.85
N MET A 6 -77.95 -2.68 -18.37
CA MET A 6 -77.65 -3.18 -17.02
C MET A 6 -76.98 -2.14 -16.11
N HIS A 7 -76.80 -0.91 -16.60
CA HIS A 7 -76.37 0.26 -15.83
C HIS A 7 -77.52 1.25 -15.52
N ALA A 8 -78.77 0.91 -15.88
CA ALA A 8 -79.95 1.76 -15.63
C ALA A 8 -80.85 1.25 -14.48
N ILE A 9 -80.53 0.11 -13.85
CA ILE A 9 -81.32 -0.45 -12.73
C ILE A 9 -80.71 -0.09 -11.36
N ILE A 10 -79.42 0.28 -11.32
CA ILE A 10 -78.71 0.64 -10.07
C ILE A 10 -78.91 2.13 -9.69
N LEU A 11 -79.42 2.97 -10.61
CA LEU A 11 -79.68 4.40 -10.38
C LEU A 11 -81.16 4.76 -10.10
N LEU A 12 -82.08 3.80 -10.15
CA LEU A 12 -83.51 4.01 -9.88
C LEU A 12 -83.96 3.58 -8.46
N LEU A 13 -83.05 3.03 -7.65
CA LEU A 13 -83.31 2.72 -6.23
C LEU A 13 -82.72 3.76 -5.25
N LEU A 14 -82.01 4.78 -5.74
CA LEU A 14 -81.35 5.82 -4.93
C LEU A 14 -82.07 7.18 -4.93
N ALA A 15 -83.29 7.28 -5.50
CA ALA A 15 -84.05 8.53 -5.60
C ALA A 15 -85.47 8.46 -4.99
N CYS A 16 -85.67 7.66 -3.93
CA CYS A 16 -86.92 7.65 -3.18
C CYS A 16 -86.70 7.62 -1.66
N CYS A 17 -85.87 8.54 -1.18
CA CYS A 17 -85.97 9.05 0.18
C CYS A 17 -86.45 10.50 0.09
N THR A 18 -87.74 10.73 0.34
CA THR A 18 -88.30 11.92 1.04
C THR A 18 -89.80 12.03 0.81
N SER A 19 -90.61 11.26 1.55
CA SER A 19 -91.91 11.69 2.13
C SER A 19 -92.80 10.49 2.50
N CYS A 20 -92.60 9.93 3.69
CA CYS A 20 -93.69 9.63 4.65
C CYS A 20 -93.10 8.87 5.84
N ALA A 21 -93.09 9.55 6.98
CA ALA A 21 -92.82 8.97 8.28
C ALA A 21 -94.05 8.17 8.73
N MET A 22 -93.87 6.88 9.03
CA MET A 22 -94.53 6.22 10.15
C MET A 22 -93.55 5.17 10.70
N GLY A 23 -93.20 5.35 11.97
CA GLY A 23 -92.10 4.66 12.62
C GLY A 23 -92.36 3.18 12.81
N PHE A 24 -91.36 2.38 12.40
CA PHE A 24 -91.01 1.12 13.04
C PHE A 24 -89.50 1.05 13.13
N SER A 25 -88.98 1.29 14.33
CA SER A 25 -87.59 1.07 14.68
C SER A 25 -87.32 -0.44 14.66
N PHE A 26 -86.63 -0.94 13.64
CA PHE A 26 -85.99 -2.26 13.71
C PHE A 26 -84.72 -2.11 14.56
N PRO A 27 -84.57 -2.79 15.70
CA PRO A 27 -83.29 -2.87 16.37
C PRO A 27 -82.32 -3.67 15.50
N TYR A 28 -81.13 -3.11 15.28
CA TYR A 28 -79.98 -3.81 14.72
C TYR A 28 -79.67 -5.04 15.59
N PHE A 29 -80.04 -6.24 15.14
CA PHE A 29 -79.36 -7.47 15.54
C PHE A 29 -78.31 -7.79 14.49
N SER A 30 -77.12 -7.20 14.61
CA SER A 30 -75.95 -7.55 13.77
C SER A 30 -74.76 -8.04 14.57
N GLU A 31 -74.91 -8.28 15.87
CA GLU A 31 -73.80 -8.69 16.73
C GLU A 31 -74.00 -10.12 17.25
N SER A 32 -73.03 -10.99 16.99
CA SER A 32 -73.03 -12.38 17.42
C SER A 32 -72.74 -12.50 18.92
N VAL A 33 -73.43 -13.41 19.61
CA VAL A 33 -73.27 -13.67 21.05
C VAL A 33 -71.87 -14.18 21.41
N VAL A 34 -71.24 -14.93 20.48
CA VAL A 34 -69.85 -15.41 20.58
C VAL A 34 -69.14 -15.14 19.25
N GLU A 35 -67.94 -14.58 19.31
CA GLU A 35 -67.16 -14.20 18.15
C GLU A 35 -65.67 -14.51 18.33
N ILE A 36 -65.06 -15.17 17.33
CA ILE A 36 -63.60 -15.29 17.25
C ILE A 36 -63.05 -13.95 16.72
N LEU A 37 -62.33 -13.23 17.58
CA LEU A 37 -61.63 -12.00 17.24
C LEU A 37 -60.32 -12.29 16.50
N PHE A 38 -59.61 -13.33 16.93
CA PHE A 38 -58.38 -13.79 16.30
C PHE A 38 -58.31 -15.33 16.38
N PRO A 39 -57.91 -16.04 15.32
CA PRO A 39 -57.44 -15.53 14.03
C PRO A 39 -58.56 -14.96 13.13
N PRO A 40 -58.24 -14.04 12.19
CA PRO A 40 -59.15 -13.70 11.11
C PRO A 40 -59.39 -14.91 10.21
N ASN A 41 -60.47 -14.87 9.44
CA ASN A 41 -60.80 -15.98 8.56
C ASN A 41 -59.77 -16.10 7.42
N ASN A 42 -59.32 -17.32 7.13
CA ASN A 42 -58.22 -17.63 6.20
C ASN A 42 -56.87 -17.03 6.61
N LEU A 43 -56.57 -16.95 7.91
CA LEU A 43 -55.23 -16.56 8.37
C LEU A 43 -54.18 -17.55 7.86
N LEU A 44 -53.10 -17.05 7.26
CA LEU A 44 -51.88 -17.81 7.04
C LEU A 44 -50.96 -17.63 8.25
N ALA A 45 -50.90 -18.63 9.12
CA ALA A 45 -50.10 -18.60 10.34
C ALA A 45 -48.63 -18.88 10.01
N GLU A 46 -47.74 -17.97 10.40
CA GLU A 46 -46.29 -18.10 10.20
C GLU A 46 -45.68 -19.20 11.09
N HIS A 47 -46.23 -19.39 12.28
CA HIS A 47 -45.70 -20.29 13.29
C HIS A 47 -46.62 -21.49 13.54
N SER A 48 -46.02 -22.55 14.10
CA SER A 48 -46.74 -23.76 14.57
C SER A 48 -47.49 -23.56 15.90
N PHE A 49 -47.65 -22.32 16.33
CA PHE A 49 -48.46 -21.92 17.47
C PHE A 49 -49.30 -20.71 17.11
N LEU A 50 -50.45 -20.56 17.76
CA LEU A 50 -51.40 -19.51 17.45
C LEU A 50 -52.23 -19.16 18.68
N GLU A 51 -52.41 -17.87 18.92
CA GLU A 51 -53.37 -17.40 19.91
C GLU A 51 -54.80 -17.43 19.34
N ILE A 52 -55.79 -17.82 20.14
CA ILE A 52 -57.20 -17.64 19.80
C ILE A 52 -57.79 -16.65 20.78
N GLN A 53 -58.31 -15.54 20.27
CA GLN A 53 -59.00 -14.52 21.07
C GLN A 53 -60.48 -14.54 20.75
N ILE A 54 -61.30 -14.54 21.79
CA ILE A 54 -62.75 -14.71 21.68
C ILE A 54 -63.42 -13.62 22.48
N ALA A 55 -64.39 -12.96 21.87
CA ALA A 55 -65.31 -12.07 22.55
C ALA A 55 -66.61 -12.80 22.84
N MET A 56 -67.13 -12.54 24.04
CA MET A 56 -68.44 -12.96 24.45
C MET A 56 -69.23 -11.75 24.94
N ARG A 57 -70.48 -11.68 24.51
CA ARG A 57 -71.39 -10.57 24.81
C ARG A 57 -72.53 -11.10 25.68
N PRO A 58 -72.30 -11.29 27.00
CA PRO A 58 -73.28 -11.91 27.87
C PRO A 58 -74.57 -11.09 28.00
N GLU A 59 -74.57 -9.81 27.64
CA GLU A 59 -75.74 -8.94 27.61
C GLU A 59 -76.80 -9.37 26.58
N LEU A 60 -76.39 -10.19 25.59
CA LEU A 60 -77.25 -10.77 24.57
C LEU A 60 -77.77 -12.17 24.95
N LEU A 61 -77.40 -12.69 26.14
CA LEU A 61 -77.86 -13.99 26.65
C LEU A 61 -79.13 -13.84 27.50
N ASP A 62 -80.00 -14.86 27.44
CA ASP A 62 -81.20 -14.94 28.28
C ASP A 62 -80.81 -15.09 29.77
N PRO A 63 -81.27 -14.22 30.68
CA PRO A 63 -80.95 -14.26 32.11
C PRO A 63 -81.31 -15.57 32.84
N GLN A 64 -82.08 -16.49 32.22
CA GLN A 64 -82.43 -17.81 32.80
C GLN A 64 -81.57 -18.99 32.31
N ALA A 65 -80.46 -18.72 31.62
CA ALA A 65 -79.56 -19.76 31.07
C ALA A 65 -78.53 -20.30 32.10
N ASP A 66 -78.97 -21.18 33.01
CA ASP A 66 -78.16 -21.69 34.14
C ASP A 66 -77.04 -22.73 33.79
N ASP A 67 -76.85 -23.13 32.53
CA ASP A 67 -75.79 -24.09 32.11
C ASP A 67 -75.19 -23.73 30.75
N THR A 68 -74.58 -22.53 30.66
CA THR A 68 -73.91 -22.06 29.44
C THR A 68 -72.43 -22.44 29.42
N ARG A 69 -71.98 -23.19 28.40
CA ARG A 69 -70.59 -23.64 28.22
C ARG A 69 -70.04 -23.18 26.88
N VAL A 70 -68.77 -22.83 26.83
CA VAL A 70 -68.05 -22.51 25.57
C VAL A 70 -67.22 -23.70 25.17
N CYS A 71 -67.50 -24.27 24.01
CA CYS A 71 -66.79 -25.42 23.47
C CYS A 71 -65.91 -24.97 22.30
N VAL A 72 -64.60 -25.24 22.40
CA VAL A 72 -63.63 -24.97 21.34
C VAL A 72 -63.24 -26.28 20.69
N GLY A 73 -63.49 -26.40 19.39
CA GLY A 73 -63.10 -27.54 18.56
C GLY A 73 -62.17 -27.09 17.43
N MET A 74 -61.25 -27.97 17.04
CA MET A 74 -60.39 -27.75 15.87
C MET A 74 -60.38 -29.00 15.00
N ALA A 75 -60.68 -28.83 13.71
CA ALA A 75 -60.68 -29.90 12.74
C ALA A 75 -59.72 -29.60 11.58
N THR A 76 -59.07 -30.63 11.07
CA THR A 76 -58.27 -30.53 9.84
C THR A 76 -59.20 -30.44 8.63
N VAL A 77 -59.12 -29.33 7.90
CA VAL A 77 -59.89 -29.06 6.67
C VAL A 77 -59.17 -29.62 5.45
N TYR A 78 -57.84 -29.50 5.44
CA TYR A 78 -57.00 -30.00 4.38
C TYR A 78 -55.63 -30.36 4.93
N ALA A 79 -55.12 -31.53 4.54
CA ALA A 79 -53.76 -31.95 4.74
C ALA A 79 -53.12 -32.25 3.38
N PRO A 80 -51.87 -31.81 3.14
CA PRO A 80 -51.15 -32.16 1.92
C PRO A 80 -50.98 -33.67 1.77
N PRO A 81 -51.03 -34.23 0.55
CA PRO A 81 -50.94 -35.68 0.32
C PRO A 81 -49.57 -36.27 0.66
N ASP A 82 -48.53 -35.44 0.78
CA ASP A 82 -47.19 -35.78 1.24
C ASP A 82 -47.08 -35.90 2.78
N LEU A 83 -48.16 -35.66 3.52
CA LEU A 83 -48.18 -35.62 4.98
C LEU A 83 -49.02 -36.77 5.56
N ASP A 84 -48.37 -37.73 6.23
CA ASP A 84 -49.06 -38.79 6.96
C ASP A 84 -49.42 -38.30 8.37
N LEU A 85 -50.65 -37.80 8.53
CA LEU A 85 -51.19 -37.42 9.83
C LEU A 85 -51.66 -38.70 10.53
N GLU A 86 -50.84 -39.27 11.42
CA GLU A 86 -51.26 -40.38 12.27
C GLU A 86 -52.65 -40.09 12.88
N ALA A 87 -53.59 -41.03 12.70
CA ALA A 87 -54.96 -40.92 13.19
C ALA A 87 -54.97 -40.68 14.71
N GLY A 88 -55.17 -39.43 15.12
CA GLY A 88 -55.28 -39.04 16.53
C GLY A 88 -54.44 -37.84 17.00
N LYS A 89 -53.59 -37.22 16.16
CA LYS A 89 -52.71 -36.09 16.59
C LYS A 89 -53.03 -34.71 16.00
N SER A 90 -54.02 -34.55 15.12
CA SER A 90 -54.35 -33.24 14.50
C SER A 90 -55.72 -32.66 14.85
N GLY A 91 -56.49 -33.30 15.72
CA GLY A 91 -57.74 -32.75 16.25
C GLY A 91 -57.58 -32.34 17.70
N LEU A 92 -57.83 -31.06 18.02
CA LEU A 92 -58.24 -30.76 19.39
C LEU A 92 -59.62 -31.40 19.56
N HIS A 93 -59.71 -32.46 20.39
CA HIS A 93 -60.99 -32.93 20.88
C HIS A 93 -61.73 -31.72 21.48
N GLU A 94 -62.99 -31.56 21.13
CA GLU A 94 -63.84 -30.47 21.61
C GLU A 94 -63.69 -30.32 23.13
N ARG A 95 -63.21 -29.16 23.59
CA ARG A 95 -63.04 -28.85 25.02
C ARG A 95 -64.03 -27.77 25.40
N CYS A 96 -64.88 -28.08 26.37
CA CYS A 96 -65.89 -27.18 26.90
C CYS A 96 -65.47 -26.59 28.24
N TYR A 97 -65.65 -25.29 28.42
CA TYR A 97 -65.29 -24.54 29.63
C TYR A 97 -66.53 -23.92 30.27
N GLU A 98 -66.65 -24.01 31.60
CA GLU A 98 -67.80 -23.55 32.39
C GLU A 98 -67.69 -22.09 32.86
N GLN A 99 -66.50 -21.48 32.82
CA GLN A 99 -66.28 -20.07 33.19
C GLN A 99 -65.43 -19.35 32.15
N PHE A 100 -65.92 -18.21 31.66
CA PHE A 100 -65.27 -17.38 30.65
C PHE A 100 -65.55 -15.89 30.94
N GLY A 101 -64.55 -15.04 30.74
CA GLY A 101 -64.75 -13.58 30.78
C GLY A 101 -65.29 -13.06 29.45
N ASN A 102 -65.70 -11.79 29.40
CA ASN A 102 -66.13 -11.12 28.16
C ASN A 102 -65.07 -11.23 27.04
N TYR A 103 -63.79 -11.39 27.42
CA TYR A 103 -62.69 -11.69 26.53
C TYR A 103 -61.88 -12.86 27.10
N THR A 104 -61.66 -13.89 26.28
CA THR A 104 -60.86 -15.07 26.67
C THR A 104 -59.84 -15.39 25.58
N THR A 105 -58.61 -15.69 26.01
CA THR A 105 -57.48 -16.04 25.15
C THR A 105 -57.06 -17.49 25.37
N PHE A 106 -56.89 -18.25 24.28
CA PHE A 106 -56.33 -19.61 24.29
C PHE A 106 -55.02 -19.65 23.49
N GLN A 107 -54.06 -20.47 23.93
CA GLN A 107 -52.82 -20.72 23.19
C GLN A 107 -52.88 -22.11 22.55
N LEU A 108 -52.78 -22.16 21.23
CA LEU A 108 -52.62 -23.38 20.46
C LEU A 108 -51.14 -23.60 20.14
N SER A 109 -50.67 -24.83 20.32
CA SER A 109 -49.33 -25.25 19.97
C SER A 109 -49.36 -26.59 19.23
N GLY A 110 -48.37 -26.86 18.38
CA GLY A 110 -48.26 -28.12 17.65
C GLY A 110 -49.04 -28.15 16.33
N LEU A 111 -49.30 -26.98 15.74
CA LEU A 111 -49.90 -26.88 14.41
C LEU A 111 -48.88 -27.34 13.35
N VAL A 112 -49.32 -28.18 12.42
CA VAL A 112 -48.42 -28.81 11.44
C VAL A 112 -48.30 -27.95 10.18
N PRO A 113 -47.07 -27.61 9.72
CA PRO A 113 -46.86 -26.82 8.52
C PRO A 113 -47.56 -27.40 7.28
N GLY A 114 -48.28 -26.56 6.54
CA GLY A 114 -49.01 -26.91 5.32
C GLY A 114 -50.43 -27.44 5.56
N VAL A 115 -50.83 -27.62 6.83
CA VAL A 115 -52.18 -28.08 7.18
C VAL A 115 -53.12 -26.89 7.35
N ARG A 116 -54.33 -27.01 6.81
CA ARG A 116 -55.42 -26.06 7.01
C ARG A 116 -56.36 -26.57 8.11
N TYR A 117 -56.59 -25.75 9.11
CA TYR A 117 -57.46 -26.03 10.25
C TYR A 117 -58.72 -25.16 10.21
N ALA A 118 -59.81 -25.70 10.74
CA ALA A 118 -61.02 -24.98 11.06
C ALA A 118 -61.18 -24.96 12.58
N ILE A 119 -61.14 -23.77 13.17
CA ILE A 119 -61.46 -23.54 14.58
C ILE A 119 -62.95 -23.21 14.65
N THR A 120 -63.67 -23.96 15.46
CA THR A 120 -65.09 -23.74 15.74
C THR A 120 -65.27 -23.48 17.21
N ILE A 121 -66.00 -22.41 17.54
CA ILE A 121 -66.36 -22.08 18.90
C ILE A 121 -67.87 -22.07 18.98
N GLY A 122 -68.39 -22.97 19.80
CA GLY A 122 -69.82 -23.12 20.06
C GLY A 122 -70.17 -22.66 21.45
N LEU A 123 -71.29 -21.97 21.58
CA LEU A 123 -71.96 -21.74 22.85
C LEU A 123 -73.04 -22.78 23.04
N MET A 124 -72.95 -23.57 24.10
CA MET A 124 -73.93 -24.60 24.45
C MET A 124 -74.72 -24.18 25.69
N ASN A 125 -76.04 -24.34 25.65
CA ASN A 125 -76.92 -24.17 26.81
C ASN A 125 -77.82 -25.41 26.94
N GLY A 126 -77.76 -26.13 28.06
CA GLY A 126 -78.58 -27.32 28.31
C GLY A 126 -78.44 -28.41 27.23
N GLY A 127 -77.22 -28.58 26.70
CA GLY A 127 -76.91 -29.53 25.63
C GLY A 127 -77.34 -29.12 24.21
N ARG A 128 -77.87 -27.89 24.03
CA ARG A 128 -78.22 -27.34 22.71
C ARG A 128 -77.27 -26.22 22.30
N PHE A 129 -77.00 -26.16 21.01
CA PHE A 129 -76.11 -25.17 20.41
C PHE A 129 -76.86 -23.85 20.19
N VAL A 130 -76.41 -22.78 20.84
CA VAL A 130 -77.08 -21.47 20.89
C VAL A 130 -76.48 -20.50 19.87
N ALA A 131 -75.16 -20.52 19.71
CA ALA A 131 -74.43 -19.69 18.76
C ALA A 131 -73.09 -20.34 18.41
N HIS A 132 -72.53 -20.00 17.25
CA HIS A 132 -71.14 -20.35 16.95
C HIS A 132 -70.42 -19.33 16.09
N SER A 133 -69.11 -19.37 16.19
CA SER A 133 -68.19 -18.69 15.30
C SER A 133 -67.17 -19.70 14.78
N MET A 134 -66.89 -19.64 13.48
CA MET A 134 -65.90 -20.49 12.83
C MET A 134 -64.87 -19.62 12.11
N ARG A 135 -63.61 -20.04 12.16
CA ARG A 135 -62.50 -19.45 11.39
C ARG A 135 -61.65 -20.56 10.79
N THR A 136 -61.24 -20.37 9.56
CA THR A 136 -60.22 -21.20 8.91
C THR A 136 -58.85 -20.54 9.03
N LEU A 137 -57.81 -21.36 9.18
CA LEU A 137 -56.42 -20.91 9.12
C LEU A 137 -55.58 -21.98 8.43
N GLU A 138 -54.46 -21.57 7.85
CA GLU A 138 -53.46 -22.45 7.24
C GLU A 138 -52.11 -22.17 7.86
N VAL A 139 -51.36 -23.22 8.23
CA VAL A 139 -49.99 -23.03 8.71
C VAL A 139 -49.08 -22.95 7.50
N ALA A 140 -48.30 -21.88 7.41
CA ALA A 140 -47.32 -21.70 6.36
C ALA A 140 -46.29 -22.84 6.34
N SER A 141 -45.97 -23.32 5.15
CA SER A 141 -44.88 -24.28 4.95
C SER A 141 -44.06 -23.93 3.74
N ILE A 142 -42.75 -24.11 3.86
CA ILE A 142 -41.81 -24.00 2.75
C ILE A 142 -41.48 -25.42 2.28
N VAL A 143 -41.48 -25.61 0.97
CA VAL A 143 -41.20 -26.90 0.33
C VAL A 143 -39.95 -26.75 -0.53
N ALA A 144 -38.79 -27.13 -0.03
CA ALA A 144 -37.51 -26.95 -0.74
C ALA A 144 -36.83 -28.30 -1.00
N ARG A 145 -36.04 -28.36 -2.08
CA ARG A 145 -35.19 -29.51 -2.40
C ARG A 145 -33.74 -29.15 -2.09
N ARG A 146 -33.11 -29.85 -1.16
CA ARG A 146 -31.67 -29.71 -0.91
C ARG A 146 -30.93 -30.33 -2.10
N GLN A 147 -30.00 -29.60 -2.72
CA GLN A 147 -29.17 -30.21 -3.77
C GLN A 147 -28.16 -31.19 -3.14
N GLY A 148 -28.26 -32.49 -3.47
CA GLY A 148 -27.43 -33.56 -2.91
C GLY A 148 -27.95 -34.97 -3.21
N ARG A 149 -27.34 -36.01 -2.61
CA ARG A 149 -27.70 -37.45 -2.80
C ARG A 149 -29.11 -37.83 -2.32
N ASP A 150 -29.77 -36.96 -1.57
CA ASP A 150 -31.14 -37.18 -1.08
C ASP A 150 -32.11 -36.33 -1.91
N THR A 151 -33.02 -36.99 -2.63
CA THR A 151 -33.99 -36.35 -3.54
C THR A 151 -35.33 -36.07 -2.86
N THR A 152 -35.40 -36.25 -1.54
CA THR A 152 -36.61 -36.07 -0.76
C THR A 152 -37.01 -34.60 -0.67
N VAL A 153 -38.30 -34.34 -0.89
CA VAL A 153 -38.90 -33.02 -0.77
C VAL A 153 -39.16 -32.78 0.71
N HIS A 154 -38.50 -31.79 1.31
CA HIS A 154 -38.69 -31.44 2.72
C HIS A 154 -39.71 -30.32 2.84
N ARG A 155 -40.85 -30.61 3.49
CA ARG A 155 -41.82 -29.62 3.96
C ARG A 155 -41.44 -29.21 5.37
N MET A 156 -41.20 -27.93 5.56
CA MET A 156 -40.70 -27.34 6.80
C MET A 156 -41.53 -26.12 7.17
N GLY A 157 -41.58 -25.81 8.47
CA GLY A 157 -42.16 -24.55 8.94
C GLY A 157 -41.29 -23.36 8.53
N VAL A 158 -41.84 -22.14 8.58
CA VAL A 158 -41.09 -20.91 8.22
C VAL A 158 -39.83 -20.75 9.06
N GLY A 159 -39.91 -20.92 10.39
CA GLY A 159 -38.75 -20.79 11.28
C GLY A 159 -37.66 -21.85 11.03
N GLU A 160 -38.05 -23.09 10.72
CA GLU A 160 -37.10 -24.14 10.33
C GLU A 160 -36.43 -23.82 8.98
N ALA A 161 -37.21 -23.30 8.02
CA ALA A 161 -36.69 -22.86 6.73
C ALA A 161 -35.65 -21.74 6.89
N ILE A 162 -35.91 -20.75 7.75
CA ILE A 162 -34.96 -19.68 8.07
C ILE A 162 -33.69 -20.27 8.69
N GLY A 163 -33.81 -21.19 9.66
CA GLY A 163 -32.65 -21.87 10.25
C GLY A 163 -31.79 -22.59 9.22
N ILE A 164 -32.41 -23.33 8.29
CA ILE A 164 -31.71 -24.02 7.19
C ILE A 164 -31.05 -23.03 6.23
N ALA A 165 -31.71 -21.91 5.92
CA ALA A 165 -31.15 -20.88 5.04
C ALA A 165 -29.93 -20.19 5.69
N MET A 166 -29.96 -19.96 7.00
CA MET A 166 -28.82 -19.43 7.76
C MET A 166 -27.64 -20.41 7.79
N ASP A 167 -27.91 -21.71 8.02
CA ASP A 167 -26.89 -22.76 7.96
C ASP A 167 -26.28 -22.88 6.55
N SER A 168 -27.12 -22.78 5.51
CA SER A 168 -26.66 -22.80 4.11
C SER A 168 -25.80 -21.58 3.78
N MET A 169 -26.12 -20.40 4.33
CA MET A 169 -25.28 -19.21 4.24
C MET A 169 -23.91 -19.41 4.90
N ALA A 170 -23.87 -20.04 6.07
CA ALA A 170 -22.62 -20.34 6.78
C ALA A 170 -21.73 -21.32 5.99
N HIS A 171 -22.33 -22.24 5.24
CA HIS A 171 -21.63 -23.20 4.37
C HIS A 171 -21.40 -22.70 2.93
N GLY A 172 -21.77 -21.45 2.62
CA GLY A 172 -21.50 -20.82 1.31
C GLY A 172 -22.52 -21.12 0.20
N ASP A 173 -23.59 -21.88 0.46
CA ASP A 173 -24.66 -22.13 -0.52
C ASP A 173 -25.67 -20.97 -0.55
N ARG A 174 -25.21 -19.85 -1.12
CA ARG A 174 -25.97 -18.60 -1.21
C ARG A 174 -27.18 -18.71 -2.14
N LYS A 175 -27.15 -19.62 -3.12
CA LYS A 175 -28.25 -19.81 -4.09
C LYS A 175 -29.43 -20.47 -3.40
N PHE A 176 -29.19 -21.55 -2.65
CA PHE A 176 -30.24 -22.23 -1.90
C PHE A 176 -30.82 -21.36 -0.79
N ALA A 177 -29.97 -20.65 -0.04
CA ALA A 177 -30.43 -19.70 0.97
C ALA A 177 -31.34 -18.60 0.39
N ARG A 178 -30.95 -18.02 -0.76
CA ARG A 178 -31.78 -17.02 -1.47
C ARG A 178 -33.13 -17.58 -1.87
N GLU A 179 -33.17 -18.81 -2.38
CA GLU A 179 -34.42 -19.45 -2.79
C GLU A 179 -35.37 -19.61 -1.60
N ILE A 180 -34.85 -20.05 -0.45
CA ILE A 180 -35.65 -20.19 0.77
C ILE A 180 -36.14 -18.81 1.25
N TYR A 181 -35.26 -17.83 1.39
CA TYR A 181 -35.65 -16.49 1.84
C TYR A 181 -36.68 -15.86 0.91
N LYS A 182 -36.52 -16.02 -0.41
CA LYS A 182 -37.50 -15.55 -1.39
C LYS A 182 -38.87 -16.19 -1.16
N ARG A 183 -38.94 -17.51 -0.98
CA ARG A 183 -40.21 -18.22 -0.73
C ARG A 183 -40.87 -17.76 0.57
N VAL A 184 -40.08 -17.49 1.62
CA VAL A 184 -40.60 -16.90 2.86
C VAL A 184 -41.16 -15.50 2.61
N LEU A 185 -40.45 -14.65 1.86
CA LEU A 185 -40.89 -13.29 1.56
C LEU A 185 -42.08 -13.21 0.61
N ASP A 186 -42.25 -14.20 -0.27
CA ASP A 186 -43.44 -14.32 -1.14
C ASP A 186 -44.71 -14.55 -0.29
N MET A 187 -44.58 -15.21 0.87
CA MET A 187 -45.67 -15.46 1.82
C MET A 187 -45.81 -14.34 2.87
N PHE A 188 -44.67 -13.85 3.37
CA PHE A 188 -44.56 -12.85 4.44
C PHE A 188 -43.61 -11.71 4.02
N PRO A 189 -44.08 -10.70 3.27
CA PRO A 189 -43.23 -9.66 2.68
C PRO A 189 -42.43 -8.81 3.68
N ASN A 190 -42.82 -8.81 4.95
CA ASN A 190 -42.20 -8.05 6.04
C ASN A 190 -41.48 -8.94 7.07
N HIS A 191 -41.24 -10.21 6.77
CA HIS A 191 -40.53 -11.11 7.67
C HIS A 191 -39.08 -10.64 7.89
N VAL A 192 -38.76 -10.19 9.11
CA VAL A 192 -37.51 -9.50 9.43
C VAL A 192 -36.27 -10.34 9.13
N GLU A 193 -36.23 -11.59 9.57
CA GLU A 193 -35.05 -12.45 9.39
C GLU A 193 -34.82 -12.82 7.92
N ALA A 194 -35.88 -13.08 7.15
CA ALA A 194 -35.79 -13.33 5.71
C ALA A 194 -35.34 -12.08 4.93
N LEU A 195 -35.80 -10.88 5.32
CA LEU A 195 -35.35 -9.62 4.74
C LEU A 195 -33.86 -9.38 5.05
N HIS A 196 -33.42 -9.57 6.29
CA HIS A 196 -32.01 -9.46 6.67
C HIS A 196 -31.15 -10.49 5.94
N GLY A 197 -31.61 -11.74 5.86
CA GLY A 197 -30.96 -12.82 5.13
C GLY A 197 -30.79 -12.54 3.63
N MET A 198 -31.83 -12.00 2.97
CA MET A 198 -31.72 -11.52 1.58
C MET A 198 -30.71 -10.39 1.43
N GLY A 199 -30.69 -9.45 2.38
CA GLY A 199 -29.70 -8.38 2.43
C GLY A 199 -28.27 -8.91 2.50
N ALA A 200 -28.01 -9.86 3.40
CA ALA A 200 -26.71 -10.51 3.54
C ALA A 200 -26.31 -11.28 2.26
N VAL A 201 -27.25 -11.96 1.61
CA VAL A 201 -27.01 -12.64 0.32
C VAL A 201 -26.54 -11.64 -0.74
N TYR A 202 -27.26 -10.53 -0.94
CA TYR A 202 -26.89 -9.52 -1.95
C TYR A 202 -25.59 -8.81 -1.62
N TYR A 203 -25.30 -8.59 -0.33
CA TYR A 203 -24.01 -8.05 0.11
C TYR A 203 -22.85 -8.95 -0.34
N HIS A 204 -22.97 -10.27 -0.12
CA HIS A 204 -21.96 -11.23 -0.55
C HIS A 204 -21.87 -11.43 -2.07
N GLU A 205 -22.88 -11.02 -2.84
CA GLU A 205 -22.86 -10.97 -4.31
C GLU A 205 -22.30 -9.64 -4.85
N GLY A 206 -22.07 -8.64 -3.99
CA GLY A 206 -21.58 -7.32 -4.38
C GLY A 206 -22.65 -6.33 -4.84
N ASP A 207 -23.93 -6.71 -4.86
CA ASP A 207 -25.04 -5.78 -5.15
C ASP A 207 -25.43 -5.01 -3.88
N LEU A 208 -24.58 -4.04 -3.52
CA LEU A 208 -24.69 -3.27 -2.29
C LEU A 208 -25.97 -2.43 -2.21
N VAL A 209 -26.50 -1.99 -3.36
CA VAL A 209 -27.73 -1.18 -3.43
C VAL A 209 -28.94 -2.03 -3.05
N LYS A 210 -29.10 -3.21 -3.66
CA LYS A 210 -30.18 -4.13 -3.28
C LYS A 210 -30.02 -4.62 -1.85
N ALA A 211 -28.79 -4.93 -1.43
CA ALA A 211 -28.51 -5.33 -0.06
C ALA A 211 -29.04 -4.29 0.93
N LEU A 212 -28.72 -3.01 0.72
CA LEU A 212 -29.18 -1.93 1.58
C LEU A 212 -30.72 -1.79 1.60
N GLU A 213 -31.40 -1.95 0.46
CA GLU A 213 -32.87 -1.90 0.40
C GLU A 213 -33.53 -2.98 1.30
N TYR A 214 -33.07 -4.23 1.18
CA TYR A 214 -33.58 -5.33 1.99
C TYR A 214 -33.27 -5.15 3.48
N VAL A 215 -32.05 -4.69 3.81
CA VAL A 215 -31.65 -4.44 5.20
C VAL A 215 -32.44 -3.27 5.82
N GLN A 216 -32.73 -2.20 5.06
CA GLN A 216 -33.57 -1.09 5.54
C GLN A 216 -35.01 -1.51 5.81
N ARG A 217 -35.55 -2.45 5.03
CA ARG A 217 -36.86 -3.04 5.31
C ARG A 217 -36.84 -3.91 6.56
N ALA A 218 -35.79 -4.71 6.74
CA ALA A 218 -35.60 -5.51 7.96
C ALA A 218 -35.50 -4.59 9.20
N PHE A 219 -34.74 -3.50 9.09
CA PHE A 219 -34.57 -2.50 10.16
C PHE A 219 -35.90 -1.93 10.67
N LYS A 220 -36.85 -1.61 9.77
CA LYS A 220 -38.20 -1.13 10.16
C LYS A 220 -39.00 -2.13 10.99
N GLY A 221 -38.70 -3.42 10.89
CA GLY A 221 -39.38 -4.47 11.66
C GLY A 221 -38.71 -4.79 12.99
N ASN A 222 -37.39 -4.59 13.12
CA ASN A 222 -36.66 -4.74 14.37
C ASN A 222 -35.42 -3.82 14.42
N GLU A 223 -35.58 -2.65 15.03
CA GLU A 223 -34.50 -1.66 15.14
C GLU A 223 -33.42 -2.03 16.16
N SER A 224 -33.69 -2.99 17.05
CA SER A 224 -32.79 -3.38 18.15
C SER A 224 -31.88 -4.57 17.81
N ASP A 225 -31.95 -5.11 16.59
CA ASP A 225 -31.11 -6.24 16.19
C ASP A 225 -29.71 -5.78 15.72
N PRO A 226 -28.64 -6.07 16.48
CA PRO A 226 -27.28 -5.65 16.11
C PRO A 226 -26.80 -6.23 14.77
N ARG A 227 -27.32 -7.38 14.33
CA ARG A 227 -26.94 -8.02 13.05
C ARG A 227 -27.39 -7.18 11.86
N ILE A 228 -28.56 -6.54 11.96
CA ILE A 228 -29.10 -5.66 10.93
C ILE A 228 -28.24 -4.40 10.82
N HIS A 229 -27.87 -3.80 11.96
CA HIS A 229 -26.95 -2.66 11.99
C HIS A 229 -25.59 -2.98 11.38
N LEU A 230 -25.00 -4.14 11.71
CA LEU A 230 -23.74 -4.57 11.08
C LEU A 230 -23.83 -4.64 9.56
N THR A 231 -24.80 -5.40 9.02
CA THR A 231 -24.95 -5.56 7.57
C THR A 231 -25.25 -4.23 6.88
N MET A 232 -26.06 -3.36 7.51
CA MET A 232 -26.34 -2.02 7.01
C MET A 232 -25.08 -1.16 6.94
N GLY A 233 -24.27 -1.16 8.01
CA GLY A 233 -22.99 -0.45 8.07
C GLY A 233 -22.00 -0.92 7.00
N LEU A 234 -21.88 -2.23 6.79
CA LEU A 234 -21.05 -2.80 5.72
C LEU A 234 -21.51 -2.38 4.32
N CYS A 235 -22.82 -2.37 4.05
CA CYS A 235 -23.36 -1.91 2.77
C CYS A 235 -23.11 -0.41 2.55
N LEU A 236 -23.37 0.42 3.56
CA LEU A 236 -23.16 1.87 3.50
C LEU A 236 -21.68 2.22 3.26
N ARG A 237 -20.76 1.52 3.94
CA ARG A 237 -19.31 1.67 3.74
C ARG A 237 -18.92 1.33 2.29
N GLY A 238 -19.38 0.21 1.76
CA GLY A 238 -19.09 -0.19 0.38
C GLY A 238 -19.67 0.76 -0.68
N LEU A 239 -20.74 1.49 -0.35
CA LEU A 239 -21.32 2.55 -1.18
C LEU A 239 -20.65 3.92 -1.01
N GLY A 240 -19.61 4.03 -0.17
CA GLY A 240 -18.93 5.30 0.13
C GLY A 240 -19.71 6.25 1.06
N ARG A 241 -20.81 5.80 1.68
CA ARG A 241 -21.61 6.58 2.65
C ARG A 241 -21.05 6.41 4.06
N VAL A 242 -19.83 6.89 4.26
CA VAL A 242 -19.00 6.50 5.40
C VAL A 242 -19.51 7.04 6.74
N GLU A 243 -19.94 8.30 6.80
CA GLU A 243 -20.49 8.88 8.04
C GLU A 243 -21.74 8.14 8.55
N GLU A 244 -22.59 7.68 7.63
CA GLU A 244 -23.77 6.89 7.96
C GLU A 244 -23.38 5.50 8.45
N ALA A 245 -22.40 4.87 7.79
CA ALA A 245 -21.86 3.58 8.22
C ALA A 245 -21.32 3.66 9.66
N LEU A 246 -20.56 4.70 10.01
CA LEU A 246 -20.02 4.88 11.36
C LEU A 246 -21.13 4.96 12.43
N ARG A 247 -22.18 5.76 12.21
CA ARG A 247 -23.30 5.88 13.17
C ARG A 247 -24.00 4.55 13.43
N VAL A 248 -24.24 3.79 12.36
CA VAL A 248 -24.95 2.51 12.43
C VAL A 248 -24.06 1.44 13.09
N LEU A 249 -22.77 1.39 12.76
CA LEU A 249 -21.82 0.46 13.38
C LEU A 249 -21.57 0.76 14.86
N GLN A 250 -21.50 2.04 15.25
CA GLN A 250 -21.47 2.46 16.65
C GLN A 250 -22.70 1.98 17.41
N THR A 251 -23.88 2.01 16.77
CA THR A 251 -25.11 1.47 17.35
C THR A 251 -25.02 -0.05 17.53
N ALA A 252 -24.50 -0.77 16.52
CA ALA A 252 -24.31 -2.23 16.60
C ALA A 252 -23.44 -2.64 17.81
N VAL A 253 -22.31 -1.97 18.03
CA VAL A 253 -21.43 -2.25 19.17
C VAL A 253 -22.00 -1.79 20.51
N SER A 254 -22.89 -0.78 20.52
CA SER A 254 -23.59 -0.37 21.74
C SER A 254 -24.68 -1.38 22.16
N LEU A 255 -25.38 -1.98 21.19
CA LEU A 255 -26.40 -3.00 21.41
C LEU A 255 -25.77 -4.33 21.82
N LYS A 256 -24.61 -4.67 21.24
CA LYS A 256 -23.86 -5.88 21.54
C LYS A 256 -22.36 -5.58 21.68
N PRO A 257 -21.86 -5.27 22.89
CA PRO A 257 -20.45 -4.91 23.12
C PRO A 257 -19.43 -6.02 22.83
N ASP A 258 -19.84 -7.29 22.86
CA ASP A 258 -19.04 -8.48 22.52
C ASP A 258 -19.13 -8.85 21.02
N TYR A 259 -19.63 -7.95 20.17
CA TYR A 259 -19.79 -8.22 18.74
C TYR A 259 -18.52 -7.92 17.94
N PHE A 260 -17.61 -8.89 17.85
CA PHE A 260 -16.33 -8.73 17.14
C PHE A 260 -16.48 -8.26 15.69
N ASP A 261 -17.47 -8.76 14.95
CA ASP A 261 -17.73 -8.36 13.57
C ASP A 261 -18.05 -6.87 13.45
N ALA A 262 -18.81 -6.31 14.40
CA ALA A 262 -19.14 -4.90 14.42
C ALA A 262 -17.95 -4.01 14.81
N TRP A 263 -17.14 -4.44 15.78
CA TRP A 263 -15.92 -3.72 16.15
C TRP A 263 -14.88 -3.74 15.02
N GLY A 264 -14.66 -4.88 14.36
CA GLY A 264 -13.77 -4.99 13.21
C GLY A 264 -14.24 -4.13 12.03
N ALA A 265 -15.54 -4.18 11.71
CA ALA A 265 -16.13 -3.33 10.68
C ALA A 265 -16.00 -1.84 11.00
N LEU A 266 -16.16 -1.45 12.27
CA LEU A 266 -15.99 -0.08 12.74
C LEU A 266 -14.53 0.39 12.58
N GLY A 267 -13.56 -0.44 12.98
CA GLY A 267 -12.13 -0.16 12.82
C GLY A 267 -11.72 0.04 11.37
N ASP A 268 -12.20 -0.82 10.47
CA ASP A 268 -11.98 -0.70 9.02
C ASP A 268 -12.58 0.59 8.42
N THR A 269 -13.73 1.01 8.94
CA THR A 269 -14.43 2.21 8.49
C THR A 269 -13.65 3.46 8.90
N TYR A 270 -13.21 3.55 10.17
CA TYR A 270 -12.33 4.64 10.62
C TYR A 270 -11.01 4.69 9.86
N ARG A 271 -10.44 3.52 9.53
CA ARG A 271 -9.20 3.42 8.73
C ARG A 271 -9.35 4.04 7.34
N THR A 272 -10.51 3.84 6.70
CA THR A 272 -10.82 4.40 5.37
C THR A 272 -10.84 5.93 5.40
N GLU A 273 -11.34 6.51 6.49
CA GLU A 273 -11.36 7.98 6.74
C GLU A 273 -10.03 8.52 7.30
N GLN A 274 -9.00 7.69 7.43
CA GLN A 274 -7.70 8.04 8.02
C GLN A 274 -7.82 8.55 9.48
N GLN A 275 -8.88 8.13 10.20
CA GLN A 275 -9.06 8.37 11.63
C GLN A 275 -8.33 7.26 12.41
N TRP A 276 -7.00 7.40 12.51
CA TRP A 276 -6.12 6.34 13.00
C TRP A 276 -6.33 5.99 14.48
N ASP A 277 -6.56 6.98 15.34
CA ASP A 277 -6.73 6.77 16.78
C ASP A 277 -8.03 6.00 17.08
N ASP A 278 -9.13 6.35 16.41
CA ASP A 278 -10.42 5.66 16.56
C ASP A 278 -10.38 4.25 15.97
N SER A 279 -9.66 4.06 14.86
CA SER A 279 -9.41 2.74 14.27
C SER A 279 -8.63 1.84 15.22
N LEU A 280 -7.55 2.35 15.84
CA LEU A 280 -6.79 1.63 16.87
C LEU A 280 -7.66 1.27 18.07
N ALA A 281 -8.48 2.19 18.56
CA ALA A 281 -9.39 1.93 19.68
C ALA A 281 -10.41 0.83 19.36
N ALA A 282 -10.99 0.85 18.16
CA ALA A 282 -11.94 -0.16 17.72
C ALA A 282 -11.30 -1.56 17.59
N TYR A 283 -10.10 -1.67 17.01
CA TYR A 283 -9.42 -2.97 16.93
C TYR A 283 -8.94 -3.45 18.31
N ARG A 284 -8.46 -2.55 19.19
CA ARG A 284 -8.12 -2.88 20.60
C ARG A 284 -9.33 -3.43 21.37
N ALA A 285 -10.54 -2.95 21.06
CA ALA A 285 -11.76 -3.48 21.67
C ALA A 285 -12.02 -4.95 21.30
N VAL A 286 -11.63 -5.39 20.10
CA VAL A 286 -11.68 -6.80 19.71
C VAL A 286 -10.64 -7.61 20.50
N THR A 287 -9.40 -7.13 20.55
CA THR A 287 -8.28 -7.88 21.14
C THR A 287 -8.36 -7.98 22.66
N SER A 288 -8.85 -6.94 23.36
CA SER A 288 -9.00 -6.97 24.83
C SER A 288 -10.02 -8.00 25.33
N ARG A 289 -10.87 -8.52 24.43
CA ARG A 289 -11.97 -9.46 24.72
C ARG A 289 -11.68 -10.87 24.21
N LEU A 290 -10.49 -11.10 23.66
CA LEU A 290 -10.10 -12.40 23.09
C LEU A 290 -10.06 -13.52 24.14
N ASP A 291 -9.54 -13.22 25.33
CA ASP A 291 -9.41 -14.18 26.44
C ASP A 291 -10.78 -14.53 27.07
N GLU A 292 -11.80 -13.70 26.88
CA GLU A 292 -13.16 -13.90 27.40
C GLU A 292 -14.04 -14.74 26.45
N ALA A 293 -13.76 -14.69 25.15
CA ALA A 293 -14.49 -15.45 24.15
C ALA A 293 -13.84 -16.83 23.93
N LYS A 294 -14.54 -17.90 24.35
CA LYS A 294 -14.15 -19.30 24.09
C LYS A 294 -14.04 -19.69 22.59
N THR A 295 -14.28 -18.75 21.69
CA THR A 295 -14.28 -18.93 20.24
C THR A 295 -13.32 -17.92 19.61
N SER A 296 -12.12 -18.38 19.24
CA SER A 296 -11.22 -17.70 18.32
C SER A 296 -11.88 -17.68 16.93
N GLY A 297 -12.51 -16.55 16.57
CA GLY A 297 -13.09 -16.37 15.25
C GLY A 297 -12.09 -15.77 14.25
N MET A 298 -12.24 -16.11 12.97
CA MET A 298 -11.49 -15.53 11.83
C MET A 298 -11.46 -13.99 11.85
N VAL A 299 -12.52 -13.35 12.35
CA VAL A 299 -12.60 -11.89 12.45
C VAL A 299 -11.74 -11.32 13.57
N ALA A 300 -11.58 -12.05 14.67
CA ALA A 300 -10.71 -11.63 15.76
C ALA A 300 -9.24 -11.67 15.31
N GLU A 301 -8.86 -12.72 14.56
CA GLU A 301 -7.56 -12.85 13.91
C GLU A 301 -7.30 -11.70 12.91
N GLN A 302 -8.23 -11.43 12.00
CA GLN A 302 -8.13 -10.32 11.04
C GLN A 302 -8.03 -8.96 11.72
N SER A 303 -8.80 -8.73 12.79
CA SER A 303 -8.75 -7.48 13.56
C SER A 303 -7.40 -7.31 14.27
N TYR A 304 -6.82 -8.41 14.78
CA TYR A 304 -5.49 -8.41 15.38
C TYR A 304 -4.40 -8.11 14.34
N GLU A 305 -4.48 -8.72 13.16
CA GLU A 305 -3.59 -8.44 12.02
C GLU A 305 -3.62 -6.94 11.67
N ARG A 306 -4.83 -6.37 11.52
CA ARG A 306 -5.02 -4.95 11.20
C ARG A 306 -4.53 -4.02 12.31
N LEU A 307 -4.72 -4.39 13.57
CA LEU A 307 -4.19 -3.65 14.72
C LEU A 307 -2.65 -3.58 14.64
N CYS A 308 -1.99 -4.73 14.49
CA CYS A 308 -0.54 -4.79 14.44
C CYS A 308 0.03 -4.07 13.21
N GLU A 309 -0.64 -4.19 12.06
CA GLU A 309 -0.31 -3.43 10.85
C GLU A 309 -0.36 -1.92 11.11
N LEU A 310 -1.42 -1.42 11.76
CA LEU A 310 -1.60 -0.01 12.03
C LEU A 310 -0.61 0.52 13.08
N LEU A 311 -0.34 -0.24 14.14
CA LEU A 311 0.65 0.11 15.18
C LEU A 311 2.05 0.30 14.59
N ARG A 312 2.44 -0.53 13.61
CA ARG A 312 3.71 -0.38 12.88
C ARG A 312 3.88 0.98 12.21
N PHE A 313 2.79 1.62 11.80
CA PHE A 313 2.80 2.94 11.15
C PHE A 313 2.61 4.13 12.11
N THR A 314 2.06 3.91 13.32
CA THR A 314 1.52 4.98 14.18
C THR A 314 2.22 5.11 15.55
N GLU A 315 2.30 4.05 16.34
CA GLU A 315 2.73 4.11 17.75
C GLU A 315 4.18 3.65 17.99
N GLY A 316 4.85 3.05 16.99
CA GLY A 316 6.29 2.78 17.02
C GLY A 316 6.66 1.29 17.09
N TRP A 317 7.97 1.01 17.07
CA TRP A 317 8.50 -0.35 16.87
C TRP A 317 8.16 -1.32 18.01
N TYR A 318 8.21 -0.87 19.26
CA TYR A 318 8.02 -1.71 20.44
C TYR A 318 6.57 -2.23 20.55
N ASP A 319 5.59 -1.33 20.43
CA ASP A 319 4.17 -1.71 20.52
C ASP A 319 3.75 -2.62 19.36
N ALA A 320 4.30 -2.39 18.17
CA ALA A 320 4.08 -3.25 17.01
C ALA A 320 4.68 -4.65 17.22
N GLU A 321 5.90 -4.76 17.77
CA GLU A 321 6.54 -6.06 18.07
C GLU A 321 5.75 -6.83 19.13
N GLN A 322 5.33 -6.14 20.19
CA GLN A 322 4.53 -6.75 21.26
C GLN A 322 3.19 -7.25 20.70
N CYS A 323 2.50 -6.44 19.90
CA CYS A 323 1.26 -6.83 19.23
C CYS A 323 1.46 -8.10 18.40
N LEU A 324 2.47 -8.13 17.53
CA LEU A 324 2.75 -9.25 16.64
C LEU A 324 3.15 -10.51 17.41
N SER A 325 3.91 -10.36 18.50
CA SER A 325 4.33 -11.49 19.34
C SER A 325 3.13 -12.11 20.06
N THR A 326 2.20 -11.30 20.57
CA THR A 326 0.95 -11.80 21.16
C THR A 326 0.07 -12.44 20.09
N ALA A 327 -0.09 -11.80 18.93
CA ALA A 327 -0.89 -12.34 17.83
C ALA A 327 -0.39 -13.73 17.38
N LEU A 328 0.92 -13.88 17.16
CA LEU A 328 1.54 -15.15 16.78
C LEU A 328 1.47 -16.22 17.87
N SER A 329 1.30 -15.84 19.15
CA SER A 329 1.05 -16.81 20.22
C SER A 329 -0.35 -17.44 20.15
N HIS A 330 -1.33 -16.70 19.61
CA HIS A 330 -2.68 -17.21 19.37
C HIS A 330 -2.82 -17.90 18.01
N TRP A 331 -2.19 -17.35 16.96
CA TRP A 331 -2.27 -17.84 15.58
C TRP A 331 -0.87 -18.05 14.97
N PRO A 332 -0.14 -19.10 15.40
CA PRO A 332 1.20 -19.40 14.88
C PRO A 332 1.18 -19.84 13.41
N GLU A 333 0.05 -20.31 12.88
CA GLU A 333 -0.08 -20.77 11.49
C GLU A 333 -0.59 -19.66 10.54
N ASN A 334 -0.60 -18.40 10.97
CA ASN A 334 -0.97 -17.27 10.11
C ASN A 334 0.27 -16.69 9.40
N SER A 335 0.31 -16.87 8.08
CA SER A 335 1.40 -16.40 7.22
C SER A 335 1.55 -14.87 7.19
N ASN A 336 0.45 -14.11 7.20
CA ASN A 336 0.48 -12.64 7.19
C ASN A 336 1.09 -12.07 8.46
N LEU A 337 0.81 -12.65 9.64
CA LEU A 337 1.41 -12.20 10.90
C LEU A 337 2.93 -12.39 10.91
N HIS A 338 3.40 -13.53 10.38
CA HIS A 338 4.82 -13.76 10.14
C HIS A 338 5.41 -12.74 9.15
N GLU A 339 4.72 -12.43 8.05
CA GLU A 339 5.15 -11.40 7.10
C GLU A 339 5.24 -10.01 7.72
N LEU A 340 4.22 -9.59 8.48
CA LEU A 340 4.20 -8.29 9.16
C LEU A 340 5.35 -8.16 10.18
N ARG A 341 5.63 -9.22 10.94
CA ARG A 341 6.79 -9.25 11.86
C ARG A 341 8.11 -9.27 11.11
N GLY A 342 8.21 -10.04 10.04
CA GLY A 342 9.36 -10.01 9.14
C GLY A 342 9.63 -8.61 8.61
N HIS A 343 8.60 -7.87 8.17
CA HIS A 343 8.71 -6.49 7.70
C HIS A 343 9.18 -5.54 8.80
N LEU A 344 8.66 -5.68 10.01
CA LEU A 344 9.09 -4.91 11.17
C LEU A 344 10.58 -5.14 11.50
N MET A 345 11.01 -6.40 11.50
CA MET A 345 12.41 -6.79 11.77
C MET A 345 13.35 -6.31 10.67
N LEU A 346 12.92 -6.40 9.40
CA LEU A 346 13.66 -5.89 8.26
C LEU A 346 13.88 -4.38 8.35
N GLN A 347 12.84 -3.62 8.72
CA GLN A 347 12.93 -2.17 8.94
C GLN A 347 13.86 -1.80 10.11
N ALA A 348 13.91 -2.64 11.14
CA ALA A 348 14.85 -2.51 12.26
C ALA A 348 16.29 -2.94 11.92
N GLY A 349 16.53 -3.48 10.72
CA GLY A 349 17.84 -4.00 10.31
C GLY A 349 18.20 -5.36 10.92
N GLN A 350 17.24 -6.07 11.51
CA GLN A 350 17.39 -7.43 12.03
C GLN A 350 17.12 -8.46 10.93
N PHE A 351 18.02 -8.53 9.94
CA PHE A 351 17.81 -9.33 8.72
C PHE A 351 17.68 -10.83 8.99
N GLU A 352 18.43 -11.37 9.95
CA GLU A 352 18.39 -12.81 10.29
C GLU A 352 17.06 -13.20 10.94
N VAL A 353 16.53 -12.36 11.84
CA VAL A 353 15.21 -12.58 12.45
C VAL A 353 14.12 -12.42 11.39
N ALA A 354 14.22 -11.41 10.54
CA ALA A 354 13.30 -11.23 9.42
C ALA A 354 13.26 -12.45 8.50
N LEU A 355 14.42 -13.03 8.17
CA LEU A 355 14.52 -14.24 7.35
C LEU A 355 13.77 -15.42 8.00
N GLN A 356 13.91 -15.64 9.31
CA GLN A 356 13.22 -16.72 10.02
C GLN A 356 11.70 -16.57 9.97
N GLU A 357 11.19 -15.35 10.13
CA GLU A 357 9.75 -15.05 10.04
C GLU A 357 9.23 -15.26 8.61
N TYR A 358 9.95 -14.79 7.58
CA TYR A 358 9.54 -15.02 6.20
C TYR A 358 9.64 -16.50 5.80
N GLU A 359 10.62 -17.24 6.30
CA GLU A 359 10.70 -18.69 6.12
C GLU A 359 9.52 -19.42 6.80
N ALA A 360 9.04 -18.92 7.94
CA ALA A 360 7.82 -19.44 8.57
C ALA A 360 6.60 -19.20 7.69
N SER A 361 6.40 -17.97 7.18
CA SER A 361 5.34 -17.68 6.21
C SER A 361 5.46 -18.54 4.93
N ALA A 362 6.67 -18.73 4.41
CA ALA A 362 6.92 -19.54 3.22
C ALA A 362 6.59 -21.04 3.43
N ARG A 363 6.81 -21.58 4.63
CA ARG A 363 6.42 -22.96 5.01
C ARG A 363 4.90 -23.15 5.06
N LEU A 364 4.16 -22.07 5.30
CA LEU A 364 2.70 -22.01 5.23
C LEU A 364 2.20 -21.79 3.78
N GLU A 365 3.05 -22.07 2.79
CA GLU A 365 2.78 -21.96 1.37
C GLU A 365 2.48 -20.54 0.85
N SER A 366 2.72 -19.49 1.64
CA SER A 366 2.58 -18.11 1.19
C SER A 366 3.59 -17.74 0.10
N ILE A 367 3.09 -17.29 -1.05
CA ILE A 367 3.91 -16.75 -2.14
C ILE A 367 4.60 -15.45 -1.69
N ASN A 368 3.91 -14.60 -0.94
CA ASN A 368 4.49 -13.35 -0.43
C ASN A 368 5.63 -13.66 0.56
N GLY A 369 5.45 -14.64 1.44
CA GLY A 369 6.52 -15.16 2.30
C GLY A 369 7.73 -15.64 1.51
N LYS A 370 7.52 -16.46 0.47
CA LYS A 370 8.60 -16.94 -0.42
C LYS A 370 9.33 -15.80 -1.14
N ILE A 371 8.61 -14.79 -1.63
CA ILE A 371 9.19 -13.59 -2.24
C ILE A 371 10.02 -12.82 -1.20
N ALA A 372 9.48 -12.61 0.00
CA ALA A 372 10.17 -11.89 1.07
C ALA A 372 11.45 -12.61 1.54
N VAL A 373 11.47 -13.96 1.54
CA VAL A 373 12.71 -14.74 1.73
C VAL A 373 13.77 -14.34 0.69
N ALA A 374 13.41 -14.30 -0.60
CA ALA A 374 14.33 -13.93 -1.66
C ALA A 374 14.89 -12.50 -1.48
N GLU A 375 14.04 -11.54 -1.08
CA GLU A 375 14.43 -10.15 -0.81
C GLU A 375 15.41 -10.04 0.37
N VAL A 376 15.15 -10.75 1.47
CA VAL A 376 16.05 -10.74 2.64
C VAL A 376 17.37 -11.44 2.35
N LEU A 377 17.35 -12.52 1.56
CA LEU A 377 18.59 -13.16 1.11
C LEU A 377 19.45 -12.18 0.30
N GLU A 378 18.86 -11.38 -0.59
CA GLU A 378 19.58 -10.30 -1.27
C GLU A 378 20.14 -9.27 -0.26
N ALA A 379 19.32 -8.82 0.70
CA ALA A 379 19.73 -7.85 1.72
C ALA A 379 20.86 -8.38 2.62
N LEU A 380 20.93 -9.69 2.84
CA LEU A 380 22.01 -10.39 3.55
C LEU A 380 23.28 -10.56 2.69
N GLY A 381 23.19 -10.36 1.37
CA GLY A 381 24.28 -10.55 0.41
C GLY A 381 24.31 -11.93 -0.25
N GLU A 382 23.35 -12.81 0.04
CA GLU A 382 23.21 -14.16 -0.53
C GLU A 382 22.46 -14.13 -1.88
N TYR A 383 22.98 -13.33 -2.81
CA TYR A 383 22.35 -13.08 -4.10
C TYR A 383 22.07 -14.38 -4.89
N ARG A 384 22.97 -15.38 -4.82
CA ARG A 384 22.75 -16.69 -5.47
C ARG A 384 21.60 -17.48 -4.86
N ALA A 385 21.41 -17.38 -3.53
CA ALA A 385 20.29 -18.03 -2.86
C ALA A 385 18.98 -17.30 -3.17
N SER A 386 19.00 -15.98 -3.24
CA SER A 386 17.88 -15.15 -3.68
C SER A 386 17.42 -15.52 -5.10
N ILE A 387 18.35 -15.60 -6.06
CA ILE A 387 18.05 -16.01 -7.45
C ILE A 387 17.41 -17.41 -7.48
N ARG A 388 17.96 -18.39 -6.75
CA ARG A 388 17.38 -19.74 -6.67
C ARG A 388 15.98 -19.75 -6.06
N GLN A 389 15.74 -18.92 -5.06
CA GLN A 389 14.41 -18.79 -4.45
C GLN A 389 13.40 -18.25 -5.47
N TYR A 390 13.79 -17.26 -6.28
CA TYR A 390 12.94 -16.78 -7.36
C TYR A 390 12.72 -17.82 -8.45
N ASP A 391 13.73 -18.61 -8.82
CA ASP A 391 13.58 -19.72 -9.76
C ASP A 391 12.51 -20.71 -9.30
N GLN A 392 12.57 -21.14 -8.04
CA GLN A 392 11.59 -22.05 -7.46
C GLN A 392 10.17 -21.48 -7.44
N ILE A 393 10.03 -20.17 -7.19
CA ILE A 393 8.72 -19.50 -7.25
C ILE A 393 8.21 -19.50 -8.69
N ILE A 394 9.04 -19.14 -9.68
CA ILE A 394 8.66 -19.08 -11.09
C ILE A 394 8.25 -20.46 -11.61
N GLU A 395 9.06 -21.49 -11.33
CA GLU A 395 8.78 -22.88 -11.76
C GLU A 395 7.40 -23.34 -11.25
N ARG A 396 7.13 -23.15 -9.96
CA ARG A 396 5.84 -23.54 -9.37
C ARG A 396 4.65 -22.76 -9.93
N LEU A 397 4.82 -21.45 -10.12
CA LEU A 397 3.78 -20.61 -10.73
C LEU A 397 3.50 -20.98 -12.20
N GLN A 398 4.44 -21.63 -12.89
CA GLN A 398 4.24 -22.10 -14.27
C GLN A 398 3.55 -23.48 -14.33
N GLU A 399 3.59 -24.25 -13.25
CA GLU A 399 2.92 -25.57 -13.14
C GLU A 399 1.42 -25.45 -12.80
N GLU A 400 0.99 -24.31 -12.25
CA GLU A 400 -0.40 -24.05 -11.86
C GLU A 400 -1.22 -23.47 -13.03
N ASP A 401 -2.20 -24.23 -13.54
CA ASP A 401 -3.00 -23.95 -14.75
C ASP A 401 -3.76 -22.59 -14.75
N ASP A 402 -3.97 -21.96 -13.59
CA ASP A 402 -4.77 -20.74 -13.41
C ASP A 402 -3.93 -19.54 -12.90
N THR A 403 -2.61 -19.61 -13.07
CA THR A 403 -1.71 -18.57 -12.52
C THR A 403 -1.75 -17.28 -13.35
N PRO A 404 -1.96 -16.11 -12.72
CA PRO A 404 -1.86 -14.84 -13.41
C PRO A 404 -0.47 -14.68 -14.03
N THR A 405 -0.42 -14.49 -15.35
CA THR A 405 0.84 -14.30 -16.11
C THR A 405 1.70 -13.18 -15.52
N SER A 406 1.07 -12.21 -14.89
CA SER A 406 1.72 -11.12 -14.17
C SER A 406 2.56 -11.47 -12.98
N LEU A 407 2.14 -12.44 -12.16
CA LEU A 407 2.87 -12.78 -10.95
C LEU A 407 4.22 -13.37 -11.36
N VAL A 408 4.22 -14.21 -12.41
CA VAL A 408 5.43 -14.71 -13.06
C VAL A 408 6.27 -13.57 -13.61
N SER A 409 5.69 -12.61 -14.34
CA SER A 409 6.42 -11.45 -14.88
C SER A 409 7.03 -10.60 -13.78
N ARG A 410 6.28 -10.31 -12.70
CA ARG A 410 6.75 -9.54 -11.54
C ARG A 410 7.93 -10.23 -10.86
N VAL A 411 7.79 -11.51 -10.55
CA VAL A 411 8.85 -12.29 -9.92
C VAL A 411 10.07 -12.42 -10.84
N SER A 412 9.86 -12.55 -12.15
CA SER A 412 10.94 -12.55 -13.15
C SER A 412 11.72 -11.23 -13.14
N ILE A 413 11.03 -10.08 -13.12
CA ILE A 413 11.68 -8.77 -13.00
C ILE A 413 12.46 -8.67 -11.68
N MET A 414 11.87 -9.10 -10.56
CA MET A 414 12.53 -9.08 -9.26
C MET A 414 13.81 -9.95 -9.25
N LYS A 415 13.78 -11.13 -9.87
CA LYS A 415 14.94 -12.02 -10.01
C LYS A 415 16.09 -11.35 -10.76
N ILE A 416 15.81 -10.75 -11.91
CA ILE A 416 16.84 -10.19 -12.81
C ILE A 416 17.57 -9.05 -12.13
N MET A 417 16.84 -8.32 -11.29
CA MET A 417 17.35 -7.19 -10.54
C MET A 417 18.37 -7.60 -9.46
N VAL A 418 18.54 -8.89 -9.15
CA VAL A 418 19.47 -9.37 -8.12
C VAL A 418 20.92 -9.40 -8.61
N LEU A 419 21.74 -8.47 -8.12
CA LEU A 419 23.21 -8.45 -8.24
C LEU A 419 23.88 -8.50 -6.85
N PRO A 420 25.14 -8.95 -6.75
CA PRO A 420 25.83 -9.00 -5.46
C PRO A 420 26.07 -7.62 -4.85
N ARG A 421 25.80 -7.48 -3.55
CA ARG A 421 26.10 -6.27 -2.76
C ARG A 421 27.60 -6.08 -2.51
N ILE A 422 28.32 -7.18 -2.25
CA ILE A 422 29.78 -7.21 -2.18
C ILE A 422 30.29 -7.80 -3.48
N LEU A 423 31.07 -7.01 -4.22
CA LEU A 423 31.57 -7.41 -5.53
C LEU A 423 32.38 -8.71 -5.44
N PRO A 424 32.29 -9.59 -6.47
CA PRO A 424 33.09 -10.81 -6.59
C PRO A 424 34.60 -10.56 -6.53
N SER A 425 35.41 -11.62 -6.55
CA SER A 425 36.86 -11.51 -6.35
C SER A 425 37.62 -11.07 -7.60
N THR A 426 37.03 -11.15 -8.80
CA THR A 426 37.71 -10.79 -10.06
C THR A 426 36.84 -9.96 -11.01
N ASN A 427 37.49 -9.30 -11.97
CA ASN A 427 36.82 -8.56 -13.05
C ASN A 427 36.01 -9.50 -13.94
N GLU A 428 36.51 -10.70 -14.22
CA GLU A 428 35.84 -11.70 -15.07
C GLU A 428 34.52 -12.15 -14.45
N GLU A 429 34.46 -12.35 -13.13
CA GLU A 429 33.22 -12.68 -12.42
C GLU A 429 32.21 -11.52 -12.48
N ILE A 430 32.68 -10.27 -12.38
CA ILE A 430 31.86 -9.07 -12.56
C ILE A 430 31.26 -9.04 -13.97
N ASP A 431 32.09 -9.25 -14.99
CA ASP A 431 31.67 -9.20 -16.39
C ASP A 431 30.72 -10.36 -16.74
N GLN A 432 30.94 -11.57 -16.23
CA GLN A 432 30.03 -12.70 -16.39
C GLN A 432 28.64 -12.41 -15.81
N MET A 433 28.55 -11.87 -14.60
CA MET A 433 27.25 -11.51 -14.01
C MET A 433 26.56 -10.40 -14.79
N ARG A 434 27.30 -9.43 -15.32
CA ARG A 434 26.74 -8.38 -16.18
C ARG A 434 26.20 -8.93 -17.48
N ALA A 435 26.88 -9.91 -18.09
CA ALA A 435 26.39 -10.57 -19.29
C ALA A 435 25.10 -11.36 -19.02
N ILE A 436 25.03 -12.08 -17.90
CA ILE A 436 23.81 -12.79 -17.46
C ILE A 436 22.66 -11.79 -17.22
N PHE A 437 22.96 -10.66 -16.56
CA PHE A 437 21.99 -9.59 -16.33
C PHE A 437 21.46 -9.00 -17.65
N ASP A 438 22.34 -8.78 -18.63
CA ASP A 438 21.98 -8.29 -19.95
C ASP A 438 21.05 -9.26 -20.71
N GLU A 439 21.43 -10.54 -20.75
CA GLU A 439 20.66 -11.59 -21.40
C GLU A 439 19.27 -11.75 -20.77
N TYR A 440 19.18 -11.59 -19.46
CA TYR A 440 17.92 -11.60 -18.75
C TYR A 440 17.04 -10.39 -19.05
N LEU A 441 17.61 -9.18 -19.12
CA LEU A 441 16.88 -7.99 -19.55
C LEU A 441 16.31 -8.19 -20.97
N ASP A 442 17.10 -8.76 -21.88
CA ASP A 442 16.64 -9.04 -23.25
C ASP A 442 15.47 -10.03 -23.27
N ARG A 443 15.51 -11.09 -22.45
CA ARG A 443 14.39 -12.04 -22.31
C ARG A 443 13.12 -11.39 -21.77
N VAL A 444 13.24 -10.50 -20.78
CA VAL A 444 12.06 -9.78 -20.26
C VAL A 444 11.52 -8.80 -21.26
N LEU A 445 12.38 -8.04 -21.95
CA LEU A 445 11.93 -7.13 -23.01
C LEU A 445 11.18 -7.88 -24.11
N GLN A 446 11.69 -9.03 -24.57
CA GLN A 446 11.01 -9.88 -25.55
C GLN A 446 9.62 -10.35 -25.07
N ARG A 447 9.49 -10.69 -23.77
CA ARG A 447 8.20 -11.11 -23.19
C ARG A 447 7.24 -9.95 -22.98
N LEU A 448 7.73 -8.76 -22.63
CA LEU A 448 6.91 -7.55 -22.41
C LEU A 448 6.39 -6.94 -23.72
N GLU A 449 6.96 -7.30 -24.88
CA GLU A 449 6.43 -6.95 -26.20
C GLU A 449 5.09 -7.65 -26.52
N GLU A 450 4.71 -8.69 -25.77
CA GLU A 450 3.36 -9.26 -25.78
C GLU A 450 2.43 -8.49 -24.81
N PRO A 451 1.15 -8.24 -25.17
CA PRO A 451 0.24 -7.48 -24.31
C PRO A 451 -0.05 -8.23 -23.01
N LEU A 452 0.47 -7.72 -21.89
CA LEU A 452 0.13 -8.18 -20.53
C LEU A 452 -1.10 -7.42 -20.02
N ALA A 453 -1.85 -8.01 -19.08
CA ALA A 453 -3.00 -7.33 -18.52
C ALA A 453 -2.55 -6.12 -17.65
N PRO A 454 -3.17 -4.93 -17.79
CA PRO A 454 -2.70 -3.66 -17.20
C PRO A 454 -2.59 -3.58 -15.66
N ILE A 455 -3.30 -4.43 -14.92
CA ILE A 455 -3.52 -4.26 -13.45
C ILE A 455 -2.34 -4.76 -12.60
N GLU A 456 -1.35 -5.42 -13.21
CA GLU A 456 -0.69 -6.49 -12.48
C GLU A 456 0.80 -6.23 -12.08
N LEU A 457 1.36 -5.06 -12.41
CA LEU A 457 2.79 -4.74 -12.17
C LEU A 457 2.97 -3.37 -11.47
N ASP A 458 2.49 -3.25 -10.24
CA ASP A 458 2.74 -2.07 -9.40
C ASP A 458 4.24 -1.97 -9.03
N PRO A 459 4.98 -0.92 -9.47
CA PRO A 459 6.38 -0.72 -9.12
C PRO A 459 6.60 -0.57 -7.61
N SER A 460 5.59 -0.14 -6.85
CA SER A 460 5.62 -0.08 -5.38
C SER A 460 5.82 -1.47 -4.74
N ARG A 461 5.51 -2.55 -5.48
CA ARG A 461 5.67 -3.95 -5.05
C ARG A 461 6.94 -4.63 -5.58
N ILE A 462 7.68 -4.00 -6.49
CA ILE A 462 8.96 -4.52 -7.00
C ILE A 462 10.09 -4.14 -6.03
N ALA A 463 10.93 -5.09 -5.61
CA ALA A 463 12.09 -4.79 -4.76
C ALA A 463 12.99 -3.71 -5.39
N PHE A 464 13.45 -2.74 -4.58
CA PHE A 464 14.39 -1.72 -5.05
C PHE A 464 15.82 -2.27 -4.96
N SER A 465 16.35 -2.74 -6.09
CA SER A 465 17.49 -3.66 -6.10
C SER A 465 18.87 -3.01 -6.31
N THR A 466 19.90 -3.84 -6.19
CA THR A 466 21.31 -3.57 -6.56
C THR A 466 21.56 -3.26 -8.04
N ALA A 467 20.70 -3.67 -8.97
CA ALA A 467 20.90 -3.37 -10.39
C ALA A 467 20.75 -1.87 -10.70
N VAL A 468 20.14 -1.10 -9.80
CA VAL A 468 20.17 0.36 -9.87
C VAL A 468 21.55 0.91 -9.45
N THR A 469 22.34 0.14 -8.69
CA THR A 469 23.71 0.47 -8.22
C THR A 469 24.82 -0.25 -8.99
N LEU A 470 24.72 -0.33 -10.32
CA LEU A 470 25.75 -0.90 -11.22
C LEU A 470 27.06 -0.10 -11.24
N ASN A 471 27.07 1.13 -10.74
CA ASN A 471 28.22 2.04 -10.77
C ASN A 471 29.49 1.50 -10.07
N ALA A 472 29.34 0.62 -9.08
CA ALA A 472 30.48 -0.01 -8.41
C ALA A 472 31.27 -0.99 -9.31
N HIS A 473 30.69 -1.43 -10.44
CA HIS A 473 31.29 -2.45 -11.33
C HIS A 473 32.39 -1.88 -12.24
N ASN A 474 32.58 -0.57 -12.25
CA ASN A 474 33.54 0.11 -13.13
C ASN A 474 33.40 -0.29 -14.62
N ARG A 475 32.19 -0.19 -15.14
CA ARG A 475 31.87 -0.41 -16.55
C ARG A 475 30.86 0.63 -16.99
N ASN A 476 30.89 1.00 -18.26
CA ASN A 476 29.87 1.87 -18.84
C ASN A 476 28.50 1.17 -18.73
N ASN A 477 27.55 1.82 -18.06
CA ASN A 477 26.23 1.26 -17.79
C ASN A 477 25.15 1.75 -18.74
N ARG A 478 25.47 2.64 -19.70
CA ARG A 478 24.50 3.24 -20.63
C ARG A 478 23.55 2.24 -21.26
N LEU A 479 24.06 1.14 -21.83
CA LEU A 479 23.22 0.14 -22.48
C LEU A 479 22.34 -0.62 -21.49
N LEU A 480 22.90 -1.11 -20.39
CA LEU A 480 22.17 -1.86 -19.35
C LEU A 480 21.09 -0.99 -18.69
N LYS A 481 21.42 0.26 -18.37
CA LYS A 481 20.50 1.24 -17.79
C LYS A 481 19.40 1.62 -18.77
N HIS A 482 19.72 1.78 -20.06
CA HIS A 482 18.72 1.99 -21.10
C HIS A 482 17.74 0.82 -21.19
N LYS A 483 18.23 -0.44 -21.25
CA LYS A 483 17.38 -1.64 -21.26
C LYS A 483 16.51 -1.73 -20.01
N LEU A 484 17.09 -1.50 -18.84
CA LEU A 484 16.36 -1.49 -17.57
C LEU A 484 15.29 -0.39 -17.52
N GLY A 485 15.62 0.81 -17.99
CA GLY A 485 14.65 1.90 -18.12
C GLY A 485 13.53 1.55 -19.09
N ARG A 486 13.85 0.91 -20.22
CA ARG A 486 12.84 0.43 -21.17
C ARG A 486 11.90 -0.60 -20.54
N VAL A 487 12.41 -1.57 -19.76
CA VAL A 487 11.59 -2.54 -19.01
C VAL A 487 10.56 -1.81 -18.14
N TYR A 488 10.99 -0.85 -17.33
CA TYR A 488 10.08 -0.11 -16.46
C TYR A 488 9.15 0.84 -17.21
N HIS A 489 9.60 1.43 -18.32
CA HIS A 489 8.76 2.26 -19.16
C HIS A 489 7.60 1.47 -19.77
N LEU A 490 7.85 0.27 -20.28
CA LEU A 490 6.82 -0.62 -20.82
C LEU A 490 5.81 -1.02 -19.74
N ILE A 491 6.31 -1.36 -18.55
CA ILE A 491 5.48 -1.73 -17.39
C ILE A 491 4.60 -0.56 -16.93
N MET A 492 5.17 0.64 -16.84
CA MET A 492 4.50 1.78 -16.21
C MET A 492 3.65 2.62 -17.15
N ILE A 493 4.09 2.90 -18.37
CA ILE A 493 3.46 3.93 -19.20
C ILE A 493 2.65 3.32 -20.34
N GLU A 494 3.26 2.42 -21.12
CA GLU A 494 2.59 1.82 -22.27
C GLU A 494 1.39 0.97 -21.83
N GLN A 495 1.49 0.25 -20.71
CA GLN A 495 0.39 -0.60 -20.23
C GLN A 495 -0.58 0.10 -19.26
N GLN A 496 -0.17 1.14 -18.53
CA GLN A 496 -1.09 1.91 -17.67
C GLN A 496 -1.96 2.91 -18.46
N SER A 497 -1.51 3.35 -19.65
CA SER A 497 -2.34 4.12 -20.58
C SER A 497 -3.59 3.37 -21.08
N ILE A 498 -3.63 2.04 -20.92
CA ILE A 498 -4.82 1.20 -21.17
C ILE A 498 -5.82 1.28 -19.98
N LEU A 499 -5.37 1.58 -18.76
CA LEU A 499 -6.22 1.72 -17.57
C LEU A 499 -6.80 3.13 -17.38
N GLU A 500 -6.06 4.17 -17.74
CA GLU A 500 -6.59 5.55 -17.66
C GLU A 500 -7.72 5.80 -18.68
N GLN A 501 -7.97 4.87 -19.62
CA GLN A 501 -9.15 4.89 -20.50
C GLN A 501 -10.45 4.34 -19.86
N PHE A 502 -10.41 3.71 -18.68
CA PHE A 502 -11.62 3.14 -18.04
C PHE A 502 -12.03 3.78 -16.71
N SER A 503 -11.50 4.95 -16.37
CA SER A 503 -11.96 5.71 -15.21
C SER A 503 -11.90 7.21 -15.41
N PHE A 504 -12.40 7.73 -16.52
CA PHE A 504 -12.89 9.12 -16.60
C PHE A 504 -14.03 9.22 -17.61
N GLY A 505 -15.27 9.27 -17.09
CA GLY A 505 -16.35 9.93 -17.80
C GLY A 505 -16.04 11.42 -17.81
N PHE A 506 -15.30 11.89 -18.82
CA PHE A 506 -15.36 13.19 -19.50
C PHE A 506 -14.17 13.24 -20.49
N SER A 507 -14.50 13.19 -21.77
CA SER A 507 -13.70 13.64 -22.93
C SER A 507 -12.29 13.06 -23.09
N ILE A 508 -12.25 12.00 -23.90
CA ILE A 508 -11.15 11.49 -24.74
C ILE A 508 -9.98 12.46 -24.91
N SER A 509 -8.77 12.02 -24.52
CA SER A 509 -7.55 12.38 -25.24
C SER A 509 -6.64 11.14 -25.34
N PRO A 510 -6.21 10.72 -26.54
CA PRO A 510 -5.41 9.51 -26.75
C PRO A 510 -3.90 9.75 -26.48
N PRO A 511 -3.07 8.70 -26.27
CA PRO A 511 -1.61 8.79 -26.46
C PRO A 511 -1.33 8.91 -27.98
N PRO A 512 -0.15 9.34 -28.50
CA PRO A 512 1.21 9.21 -27.94
C PRO A 512 2.16 10.41 -28.26
N PHE A 513 3.36 10.50 -27.67
CA PHE A 513 4.55 11.26 -28.18
C PHE A 513 4.39 12.73 -28.66
N TYR A 514 3.22 13.32 -28.53
CA TYR A 514 2.82 14.65 -28.98
C TYR A 514 1.63 15.05 -28.10
N GLN A 515 1.89 15.40 -26.85
CA GLN A 515 0.98 16.36 -26.22
C GLN A 515 1.21 17.68 -26.94
N THR A 516 0.33 17.98 -27.89
CA THR A 516 0.10 19.35 -28.32
C THR A 516 -0.53 20.07 -27.14
N TYR A 517 0.33 20.56 -26.24
CA TYR A 517 -0.08 21.55 -25.28
C TYR A 517 -0.59 22.73 -26.08
N ASN A 518 -1.84 23.14 -25.83
CA ASN A 518 -2.32 24.46 -26.19
C ASN A 518 -1.32 25.44 -25.58
N THR A 519 -0.40 25.94 -26.41
CA THR A 519 0.47 27.05 -26.10
C THR A 519 -0.47 28.18 -25.70
N PRO A 520 -0.49 28.61 -24.44
CA PRO A 520 -1.42 29.65 -24.10
C PRO A 520 -0.92 30.91 -24.80
N LYS A 521 -1.81 31.49 -25.61
CA LYS A 521 -1.58 32.72 -26.33
C LYS A 521 -1.30 33.82 -25.30
N GLN A 522 -0.10 34.40 -25.39
CA GLN A 522 0.41 35.56 -24.67
C GLN A 522 0.43 35.43 -23.13
N TYR A 523 1.63 35.42 -22.55
CA TYR A 523 1.81 35.64 -21.11
C TYR A 523 2.72 36.85 -20.82
N PRO A 524 2.37 37.65 -19.80
CA PRO A 524 3.28 38.63 -19.22
C PRO A 524 4.43 37.89 -18.52
N TYR A 525 5.53 38.59 -18.29
CA TYR A 525 6.74 38.14 -17.58
C TYR A 525 6.41 37.33 -16.29
N ARG A 526 6.28 36.00 -16.38
CA ARG A 526 6.15 35.11 -15.22
C ARG A 526 7.48 34.42 -14.92
N ARG A 527 7.73 34.15 -13.63
CA ARG A 527 8.89 33.36 -13.18
C ARG A 527 8.82 31.95 -13.79
N LEU A 528 9.98 31.37 -14.11
CA LEU A 528 10.09 29.97 -14.51
C LEU A 528 9.83 29.09 -13.29
N ARG A 529 8.86 28.18 -13.37
CA ARG A 529 8.49 27.28 -12.27
C ARG A 529 9.40 26.06 -12.28
N VAL A 530 10.25 25.95 -11.25
CA VAL A 530 11.27 24.92 -11.15
C VAL A 530 10.98 24.04 -9.94
N GLY A 531 10.78 22.74 -10.20
CA GLY A 531 10.63 21.73 -9.17
C GLY A 531 11.93 20.99 -8.89
N VAL A 532 12.19 20.68 -7.63
CA VAL A 532 13.31 19.80 -7.21
C VAL A 532 12.75 18.64 -6.39
N VAL A 533 12.87 17.42 -6.90
CA VAL A 533 12.37 16.21 -6.22
C VAL A 533 13.53 15.46 -5.60
N SER A 534 13.52 15.31 -4.28
CA SER A 534 14.63 14.70 -3.56
C SER A 534 14.17 13.94 -2.31
N ARG A 535 14.71 12.74 -2.14
CA ARG A 535 14.58 11.97 -0.88
C ARG A 535 15.56 12.49 0.17
N PHE A 536 16.69 13.01 -0.27
CA PHE A 536 17.86 13.33 0.54
C PHE A 536 18.10 14.83 0.74
N ILE A 537 17.13 15.70 0.44
CA ILE A 537 17.28 17.16 0.52
C ILE A 537 17.70 17.68 1.91
N TYR A 538 17.31 16.97 2.97
CA TYR A 538 17.72 17.26 4.36
C TYR A 538 18.85 16.36 4.87
N ASN A 539 19.38 15.47 4.02
CA ASN A 539 20.48 14.59 4.38
C ASN A 539 21.83 15.23 4.02
N THR A 540 22.87 14.81 4.73
CA THR A 540 24.20 15.43 4.76
C THR A 540 25.10 15.05 3.55
N ALA A 541 24.52 14.52 2.46
CA ALA A 541 25.24 14.23 1.22
C ALA A 541 24.76 15.16 0.10
N VAL A 542 23.80 14.73 -0.72
CA VAL A 542 23.26 15.54 -1.84
C VAL A 542 22.47 16.74 -1.32
N GLY A 543 21.68 16.56 -0.27
CA GLY A 543 20.93 17.65 0.36
C GLY A 543 21.79 18.80 0.83
N LEU A 544 23.00 18.54 1.35
CA LEU A 544 23.91 19.59 1.80
C LEU A 544 24.27 20.56 0.66
N TYR A 545 24.58 20.02 -0.52
CA TYR A 545 24.98 20.80 -1.69
C TYR A 545 23.78 21.47 -2.36
N MET A 546 22.67 20.74 -2.48
CA MET A 546 21.49 21.22 -3.20
C MET A 546 20.75 22.29 -2.39
N LYS A 547 20.62 22.10 -1.08
CA LYS A 547 19.91 23.03 -0.21
C LYS A 547 20.54 24.43 -0.19
N GLU A 548 21.86 24.50 0.02
CA GLU A 548 22.55 25.79 0.05
C GLU A 548 22.56 26.46 -1.32
N LEU A 549 22.70 25.68 -2.40
CA LEU A 549 22.62 26.17 -3.77
C LEU A 549 21.26 26.82 -4.09
N LEU A 550 20.15 26.13 -3.79
CA LEU A 550 18.80 26.61 -4.12
C LEU A 550 18.49 27.95 -3.44
N GLN A 551 19.04 28.19 -2.25
CA GLN A 551 18.92 29.45 -1.53
C GLN A 551 19.67 30.62 -2.18
N GLN A 552 20.59 30.35 -3.12
CA GLN A 552 21.34 31.39 -3.84
C GLN A 552 20.76 31.72 -5.22
N LEU A 553 19.81 30.94 -5.73
CA LEU A 553 19.22 31.20 -7.05
C LEU A 553 18.40 32.50 -7.04
N ASP A 554 18.38 33.19 -8.18
CA ASP A 554 17.60 34.42 -8.36
C ASP A 554 16.09 34.14 -8.32
N LEU A 555 15.49 34.29 -7.14
CA LEU A 555 14.06 34.15 -6.93
C LEU A 555 13.24 35.22 -7.66
N THR A 556 13.83 36.26 -8.28
CA THR A 556 13.07 37.15 -9.16
C THR A 556 12.80 36.53 -10.53
N LYS A 557 13.60 35.52 -10.93
CA LYS A 557 13.49 34.79 -12.20
C LYS A 557 12.83 33.43 -12.06
N TYR A 558 13.10 32.72 -10.97
CA TYR A 558 12.67 31.32 -10.78
C TYR A 558 11.76 31.18 -9.60
N GLU A 559 10.60 30.53 -9.76
CA GLU A 559 9.74 30.08 -8.67
C GLU A 559 10.13 28.66 -8.29
N LEU A 560 10.62 28.46 -7.06
CA LEU A 560 11.23 27.20 -6.62
C LEU A 560 10.26 26.39 -5.74
N VAL A 561 9.92 25.19 -6.19
CA VAL A 561 9.14 24.22 -5.44
C VAL A 561 10.00 23.00 -5.11
N VAL A 562 10.22 22.74 -3.82
CA VAL A 562 11.01 21.60 -3.35
C VAL A 562 10.09 20.49 -2.86
N PHE A 563 10.22 19.29 -3.44
CA PHE A 563 9.47 18.10 -3.04
C PHE A 563 10.36 17.18 -2.20
N ALA A 564 10.06 17.09 -0.91
CA ALA A 564 10.78 16.25 0.03
C ALA A 564 10.03 14.92 0.24
N VAL A 565 10.59 13.83 -0.31
CA VAL A 565 9.94 12.50 -0.29
C VAL A 565 10.13 11.78 1.04
N GLY A 566 9.05 11.16 1.54
CA GLY A 566 9.09 10.18 2.64
C GLY A 566 9.48 10.78 4.00
N GLN A 567 9.17 12.05 4.25
CA GLN A 567 9.37 12.74 5.52
C GLN A 567 8.08 12.74 6.36
N SER A 568 8.20 12.57 7.67
CA SER A 568 7.04 12.49 8.59
C SER A 568 6.41 13.86 8.88
N LYS A 569 5.12 13.88 9.25
CA LYS A 569 4.44 15.08 9.77
C LYS A 569 5.12 15.63 11.04
N SER A 570 5.84 14.82 11.82
CA SER A 570 6.61 15.27 12.99
C SER A 570 7.81 16.18 12.64
N LEU A 571 8.37 16.08 11.43
CA LEU A 571 9.35 17.04 10.92
C LEU A 571 8.71 18.42 10.60
N ARG A 572 7.43 18.45 10.19
CA ARG A 572 6.64 19.70 10.10
C ARG A 572 6.37 20.28 11.49
N GLN A 573 5.95 19.46 12.45
CA GLN A 573 5.61 19.92 13.80
C GLN A 573 6.82 20.43 14.60
N SER A 574 8.03 19.93 14.32
CA SER A 574 9.25 20.40 14.97
C SER A 574 9.81 21.73 14.41
N GLY A 575 9.14 22.36 13.43
CA GLY A 575 9.59 23.64 12.84
C GLY A 575 10.91 23.54 12.05
N ARG A 576 11.34 22.32 11.68
CA ARG A 576 12.66 22.02 11.09
C ARG A 576 12.69 21.99 9.55
N ILE A 577 11.58 22.31 8.90
CA ILE A 577 11.55 22.47 7.43
C ILE A 577 12.09 23.86 7.13
N GLU A 578 13.38 23.94 6.85
CA GLU A 578 14.01 25.18 6.46
C GLU A 578 13.42 25.72 5.16
N HIS A 579 13.37 27.04 5.01
CA HIS A 579 13.03 27.69 3.75
C HIS A 579 14.18 27.47 2.75
N ILE A 580 13.99 26.52 1.83
CA ILE A 580 14.96 26.18 0.76
C ILE A 580 14.59 26.85 -0.58
N GLY A 581 13.32 27.25 -0.72
CA GLY A 581 12.77 27.95 -1.89
C GLY A 581 11.44 28.61 -1.52
N ASP A 582 10.64 28.98 -2.53
CA ASP A 582 9.31 29.56 -2.30
C ASP A 582 8.39 28.60 -1.54
N ARG A 583 8.43 27.31 -1.90
CA ARG A 583 7.54 26.29 -1.33
C ARG A 583 8.25 24.96 -1.09
N VAL A 584 7.87 24.28 -0.01
CA VAL A 584 8.30 22.91 0.30
C VAL A 584 7.09 22.01 0.48
N THR A 585 6.94 21.04 -0.43
CA THR A 585 5.87 20.05 -0.41
C THR A 585 6.43 18.72 0.10
N LEU A 586 5.80 18.15 1.13
CA LEU A 586 6.17 16.82 1.61
C LEU A 586 5.41 15.78 0.79
N LEU A 587 6.14 14.91 0.10
CA LEU A 587 5.55 13.84 -0.68
C LEU A 587 5.52 12.53 0.13
N PRO A 588 4.41 11.78 0.12
CA PRO A 588 4.40 10.42 0.63
C PRO A 588 5.27 9.49 -0.26
N ARG A 589 5.50 8.26 0.20
CA ARG A 589 6.15 7.22 -0.62
C ARG A 589 5.20 6.53 -1.59
N ASP A 590 3.90 6.80 -1.46
CA ASP A 590 2.90 6.35 -2.43
C ASP A 590 3.11 7.09 -3.74
N LEU A 591 3.35 6.33 -4.81
CA LEU A 591 3.70 6.87 -6.12
C LEU A 591 2.52 7.63 -6.75
N GLY A 592 1.30 7.15 -6.60
CA GLY A 592 0.09 7.77 -7.17
C GLY A 592 -0.24 9.10 -6.52
N VAL A 593 -0.11 9.18 -5.19
CA VAL A 593 -0.28 10.43 -4.45
C VAL A 593 0.87 11.40 -4.76
N ALA A 594 2.13 10.92 -4.73
CA ALA A 594 3.29 11.76 -5.06
C ALA A 594 3.17 12.38 -6.46
N ARG A 595 2.76 11.57 -7.45
CA ARG A 595 2.48 12.01 -8.83
C ARG A 595 1.43 13.12 -8.87
N SER A 596 0.30 12.91 -8.20
CA SER A 596 -0.81 13.87 -8.19
C SER A 596 -0.41 15.21 -7.55
N GLU A 597 0.36 15.17 -6.46
CA GLU A 597 0.85 16.37 -5.79
C GLU A 597 1.86 17.16 -6.66
N VAL A 598 2.77 16.49 -7.37
CA VAL A 598 3.69 17.17 -8.28
C VAL A 598 2.96 17.78 -9.48
N ARG A 599 1.98 17.08 -10.07
CA ARG A 599 1.20 17.58 -11.22
C ARG A 599 0.44 18.87 -10.90
N LYS A 600 -0.05 19.04 -9.67
CA LYS A 600 -0.73 20.27 -9.22
C LYS A 600 0.14 21.52 -9.30
N GLU A 601 1.46 21.35 -9.28
CA GLU A 601 2.42 22.44 -9.29
C GLU A 601 2.80 22.89 -10.71
N GLU A 602 2.28 22.26 -11.77
CA GLU A 602 2.37 22.72 -13.17
C GLU A 602 3.75 23.31 -13.52
N LEU A 603 4.78 22.50 -13.29
CA LEU A 603 6.18 22.91 -13.34
C LEU A 603 6.64 23.06 -14.79
N ASP A 604 7.51 24.03 -15.05
CA ASP A 604 8.18 24.20 -16.34
C ASP A 604 9.41 23.29 -16.44
N VAL A 605 10.17 23.20 -15.33
CA VAL A 605 11.39 22.38 -15.22
C VAL A 605 11.32 21.52 -13.96
N LEU A 606 11.68 20.24 -14.05
CA LEU A 606 11.77 19.32 -12.92
C LEU A 606 13.16 18.70 -12.81
N ILE A 607 13.80 18.85 -11.65
CA ILE A 607 15.17 18.39 -11.39
C ILE A 607 15.16 17.25 -10.38
N TYR A 608 15.88 16.17 -10.70
CA TYR A 608 16.16 15.03 -9.83
C TYR A 608 17.65 14.99 -9.46
N PRO A 609 18.06 15.47 -8.28
CA PRO A 609 19.49 15.65 -7.99
C PRO A 609 20.28 14.36 -7.77
N GLU A 610 19.59 13.24 -7.51
CA GLU A 610 20.18 11.97 -7.03
C GLU A 610 19.45 10.74 -7.60
N LEU A 611 18.99 10.83 -8.85
CA LEU A 611 18.10 9.85 -9.43
C LEU A 611 18.72 8.44 -9.46
N GLY A 612 17.97 7.43 -8.99
CA GLY A 612 18.44 6.05 -8.83
C GLY A 612 18.90 5.69 -7.41
N MET A 613 18.89 6.61 -6.44
CA MET A 613 19.17 6.29 -5.03
C MET A 613 17.93 5.99 -4.18
N ASP A 614 16.74 6.38 -4.63
CA ASP A 614 15.47 6.11 -3.95
C ASP A 614 14.41 5.61 -4.93
N LYS A 615 13.70 4.57 -4.51
CA LYS A 615 12.64 3.90 -5.26
C LYS A 615 11.56 4.85 -5.77
N THR A 616 11.06 5.70 -4.90
CA THR A 616 9.96 6.61 -5.20
C THR A 616 10.41 7.62 -6.24
N THR A 617 11.57 8.24 -6.04
CA THR A 617 12.12 9.23 -7.00
C THR A 617 12.41 8.60 -8.35
N TYR A 618 12.94 7.37 -8.37
CA TYR A 618 13.23 6.65 -9.61
C TYR A 618 11.96 6.37 -10.41
N PHE A 619 10.93 5.78 -9.80
CA PHE A 619 9.69 5.50 -10.51
C PHE A 619 8.87 6.76 -10.86
N LEU A 620 8.89 7.79 -10.01
CA LEU A 620 8.25 9.07 -10.31
C LEU A 620 8.85 9.75 -11.54
N SER A 621 10.15 9.56 -11.79
CA SER A 621 10.84 10.16 -12.94
C SER A 621 10.44 9.60 -14.31
N PHE A 622 9.79 8.43 -14.36
CA PHE A 622 9.26 7.87 -15.61
C PHE A 622 8.06 8.68 -16.11
N GLU A 623 7.33 9.32 -15.21
CA GLU A 623 6.21 10.19 -15.56
C GLU A 623 6.72 11.51 -16.12
N ARG A 624 6.03 12.04 -17.14
CA ARG A 624 6.32 13.38 -17.65
C ARG A 624 5.57 14.41 -16.82
N LEU A 625 6.21 14.89 -15.75
CA LEU A 625 5.62 15.81 -14.77
C LEU A 625 6.00 17.28 -15.01
N ALA A 626 6.97 17.53 -15.88
CA ALA A 626 7.30 18.84 -16.41
C ALA A 626 7.71 18.74 -17.89
N PRO A 627 7.56 19.81 -18.68
CA PRO A 627 8.05 19.88 -20.04
C PRO A 627 9.54 19.65 -20.21
N ILE A 628 10.37 20.02 -19.22
CA ILE A 628 11.80 19.68 -19.17
C ILE A 628 12.08 18.94 -17.85
N GLN A 629 12.65 17.74 -17.95
CA GLN A 629 13.12 16.97 -16.80
C GLN A 629 14.63 16.76 -16.89
N ALA A 630 15.33 17.00 -15.78
CA ALA A 630 16.77 16.87 -15.72
C ALA A 630 17.24 16.09 -14.48
N ALA A 631 18.33 15.37 -14.64
CA ALA A 631 19.06 14.73 -13.55
C ALA A 631 20.40 15.43 -13.30
N TRP A 632 20.86 15.40 -12.06
CA TRP A 632 22.20 15.84 -11.69
C TRP A 632 23.02 14.66 -11.17
N TRP A 633 24.33 14.83 -11.15
CA TRP A 633 25.25 13.72 -10.90
C TRP A 633 25.34 13.24 -9.45
N GLY A 634 24.42 13.63 -8.56
CA GLY A 634 24.40 13.17 -7.16
C GLY A 634 24.39 11.64 -7.02
N ASN A 635 23.84 10.93 -8.01
CA ASN A 635 24.16 9.54 -8.30
C ASN A 635 25.02 9.48 -9.58
N PRO A 636 26.30 9.09 -9.53
CA PRO A 636 27.23 9.31 -10.63
C PRO A 636 27.15 8.22 -11.72
N ASP A 637 25.99 8.09 -12.35
CA ASP A 637 25.72 7.15 -13.43
C ASP A 637 24.51 7.65 -14.26
N THR A 638 24.38 7.17 -15.49
CA THR A 638 23.18 7.46 -16.30
C THR A 638 21.92 6.90 -15.64
N THR A 639 20.82 7.64 -15.76
CA THR A 639 19.54 7.25 -15.17
C THR A 639 18.93 6.10 -15.95
N GLY A 640 19.14 6.07 -17.27
CA GLY A 640 18.49 5.14 -18.19
C GLY A 640 17.00 5.42 -18.40
N VAL A 641 16.45 6.46 -17.74
CA VAL A 641 15.01 6.74 -17.72
C VAL A 641 14.64 7.53 -18.99
N PRO A 642 13.74 7.02 -19.86
CA PRO A 642 13.40 7.68 -21.12
C PRO A 642 12.79 9.08 -20.98
N ALA A 643 12.16 9.37 -19.85
CA ALA A 643 11.48 10.64 -19.59
C ALA A 643 12.41 11.75 -19.04
N ILE A 644 13.70 11.48 -18.81
CA ILE A 644 14.70 12.49 -18.43
C ILE A 644 15.39 13.01 -19.68
N ASP A 645 15.28 14.32 -19.92
CA ASP A 645 15.82 14.97 -21.11
C ASP A 645 17.32 15.24 -20.96
N TYR A 646 17.69 15.85 -19.83
CA TYR A 646 19.04 16.38 -19.60
C TYR A 646 19.72 15.71 -18.42
N TYR A 647 21.02 15.46 -18.56
CA TYR A 647 21.90 15.14 -17.45
C TYR A 647 22.94 16.25 -17.31
N LEU A 648 22.95 16.89 -16.13
CA LEU A 648 23.82 18.02 -15.82
C LEU A 648 25.19 17.48 -15.40
N VAL A 649 26.19 17.61 -16.27
CA VAL A 649 27.55 17.06 -16.09
C VAL A 649 28.56 18.14 -15.74
N SER A 650 29.58 17.77 -14.97
CA SER A 650 30.72 18.62 -14.62
C SER A 650 31.68 18.81 -15.79
N GLU A 651 32.42 19.93 -15.83
CA GLU A 651 33.50 20.14 -16.81
C GLU A 651 34.64 19.12 -16.66
N TYR A 652 34.76 18.52 -15.47
CA TYR A 652 35.78 17.53 -15.14
C TYR A 652 35.40 16.10 -15.55
N GLU A 653 34.24 15.92 -16.17
CA GLU A 653 33.85 14.65 -16.79
C GLU A 653 34.86 14.24 -17.89
N HIS A 654 34.89 12.97 -18.26
CA HIS A 654 35.73 12.51 -19.36
C HIS A 654 35.30 13.13 -20.71
N GLU A 655 36.24 13.27 -21.65
CA GLU A 655 35.95 13.83 -22.97
C GLU A 655 34.87 13.04 -23.73
N ASN A 656 34.88 11.71 -23.56
CA ASN A 656 33.91 10.77 -24.12
C ASN A 656 32.60 10.65 -23.31
N ALA A 657 32.30 11.58 -22.39
CA ALA A 657 31.09 11.54 -21.56
C ALA A 657 29.81 11.20 -22.33
N ARG A 658 29.68 11.67 -23.58
CA ARG A 658 28.50 11.44 -24.41
C ARG A 658 28.18 9.96 -24.62
N GLU A 659 29.18 9.09 -24.56
CA GLU A 659 29.04 7.64 -24.71
C GLU A 659 28.56 6.94 -23.43
N HIS A 660 28.55 7.64 -22.29
CA HIS A 660 28.23 7.07 -20.97
C HIS A 660 26.78 7.34 -20.54
N TYR A 661 26.09 8.29 -21.18
CA TYR A 661 24.75 8.72 -20.78
C TYR A 661 23.68 8.50 -21.86
N THR A 662 22.47 8.16 -21.43
CA THR A 662 21.29 8.05 -22.30
C THR A 662 20.67 9.42 -22.60
N GLU A 663 20.77 10.34 -21.65
CA GLU A 663 20.21 11.68 -21.64
C GLU A 663 21.05 12.64 -22.50
N GLU A 664 20.50 13.80 -22.88
CA GLU A 664 21.28 14.90 -23.46
C GLU A 664 22.17 15.54 -22.38
N LEU A 665 23.42 15.86 -22.71
CA LEU A 665 24.37 16.39 -21.72
C LEU A 665 24.35 17.92 -21.69
N PHE A 666 24.09 18.49 -20.52
CA PHE A 666 24.36 19.90 -20.25
C PHE A 666 25.67 20.03 -19.45
N ARG A 667 26.74 20.47 -20.12
CA ARG A 667 28.07 20.64 -19.51
C ARG A 667 28.13 21.92 -18.69
N MET A 668 28.33 21.82 -17.38
CA MET A 668 28.53 22.92 -16.45
C MET A 668 30.02 23.24 -16.28
N LYS A 669 30.36 24.50 -16.00
CA LYS A 669 31.69 24.83 -15.46
C LYS A 669 31.77 24.43 -13.98
N GLY A 670 32.95 23.96 -13.56
CA GLY A 670 33.14 23.37 -12.24
C GLY A 670 32.29 22.11 -12.03
N MET A 671 32.07 21.78 -10.75
CA MET A 671 31.28 20.62 -10.35
C MET A 671 29.78 20.93 -10.21
N GLY A 672 29.36 22.19 -10.15
CA GLY A 672 27.98 22.55 -9.84
C GLY A 672 27.57 22.34 -8.37
N ILE A 673 28.54 22.30 -7.44
CA ILE A 673 28.30 22.24 -5.98
C ILE A 673 28.42 23.64 -5.38
N TYR A 674 27.42 24.05 -4.61
CA TYR A 674 27.52 25.19 -3.72
C TYR A 674 27.41 24.72 -2.27
N HIS A 675 28.49 24.83 -1.50
CA HIS A 675 28.48 24.51 -0.07
C HIS A 675 29.55 25.29 0.67
N THR A 676 29.20 25.89 1.80
CA THR A 676 30.13 26.64 2.64
C THR A 676 30.88 25.69 3.58
N LEU A 677 32.19 25.54 3.38
CA LEU A 677 32.98 24.67 4.23
C LEU A 677 33.14 25.26 5.64
N PRO A 678 33.01 24.46 6.71
CA PRO A 678 33.26 24.91 8.07
C PRO A 678 34.74 25.27 8.26
N PRO A 679 35.11 26.06 9.30
CA PRO A 679 36.51 26.32 9.61
C PRO A 679 37.29 25.01 9.85
N LEU A 680 38.62 25.07 9.77
CA LEU A 680 39.45 23.91 10.11
C LEU A 680 39.12 23.42 11.53
N PRO A 681 38.99 22.10 11.76
CA PRO A 681 38.69 21.56 13.07
C PRO A 681 39.67 22.06 14.13
N GLN A 682 39.16 22.57 15.26
CA GLN A 682 39.99 22.98 16.38
C GLN A 682 40.64 21.75 17.04
N ARG A 683 41.94 21.85 17.34
CA ARG A 683 42.76 20.73 17.85
C ARG A 683 42.62 20.57 19.37
N ASN A 684 41.53 19.95 19.81
CA ASN A 684 41.42 19.48 21.20
C ASN A 684 42.04 18.10 21.40
N THR A 685 42.33 17.38 20.31
CA THR A 685 42.94 16.05 20.30
C THR A 685 44.01 16.02 19.21
N THR A 686 45.21 15.53 19.55
CA THR A 686 46.34 15.44 18.62
C THR A 686 46.30 14.16 17.79
N ARG A 687 47.10 14.11 16.72
CA ARG A 687 47.26 12.89 15.90
C ARG A 687 47.84 11.75 16.74
N GLU A 688 48.78 12.08 17.61
CA GLU A 688 49.46 11.14 18.50
C GLU A 688 48.49 10.53 19.52
N ASP A 689 47.56 11.32 20.08
CA ASP A 689 46.52 10.81 21.00
C ASP A 689 45.65 9.74 20.34
N ILE A 690 45.20 9.99 19.10
CA ILE A 690 44.34 9.06 18.36
C ILE A 690 45.11 7.78 18.04
N ARG A 691 46.37 7.90 17.61
CA ARG A 691 47.23 6.76 17.29
C ARG A 691 47.52 5.89 18.51
N LYS A 692 47.69 6.50 19.70
CA LYS A 692 47.88 5.75 20.95
C LYS A 692 46.66 4.88 21.27
N VAL A 693 45.45 5.44 21.16
CA VAL A 693 44.20 4.68 21.36
C VAL A 693 44.09 3.53 20.34
N MET A 694 44.52 3.76 19.10
CA MET A 694 44.53 2.70 18.08
C MET A 694 45.54 1.59 18.40
N GLN A 695 46.75 1.94 18.86
CA GLN A 695 47.77 0.96 19.27
C GLN A 695 47.23 0.05 20.37
N GLU A 696 46.62 0.62 21.40
CA GLU A 696 46.03 -0.14 22.51
C GLU A 696 44.86 -1.01 22.04
N ARG A 697 43.96 -0.47 21.21
CA ARG A 697 42.75 -1.16 20.77
C ARG A 697 43.03 -2.33 19.81
N PHE A 698 44.00 -2.18 18.92
CA PHE A 698 44.30 -3.16 17.87
C PHE A 698 45.64 -3.88 18.06
N ASN A 699 46.32 -3.67 19.19
CA ASN A 699 47.63 -4.24 19.51
C ASN A 699 48.68 -3.96 18.41
N LEU A 700 48.78 -2.69 17.99
CA LEU A 700 49.65 -2.26 16.89
C LEU A 700 51.06 -1.90 17.38
N PRO A 701 52.11 -2.09 16.56
CA PRO A 701 53.43 -1.53 16.82
C PRO A 701 53.41 0.00 16.99
N VAL A 702 54.42 0.56 17.65
CA VAL A 702 54.50 2.02 17.90
C VAL A 702 54.69 2.82 16.60
N ASP A 703 55.42 2.25 15.65
CA ASP A 703 55.88 2.84 14.39
C ASP A 703 55.04 2.43 13.16
N PHE A 704 53.88 1.83 13.37
CA PHE A 704 53.00 1.39 12.29
C PHE A 704 52.61 2.52 11.31
N HIS A 705 52.46 2.21 10.03
CA HIS A 705 51.88 3.13 9.05
C HIS A 705 50.37 2.91 8.95
N PHE A 706 49.62 4.00 9.16
CA PHE A 706 48.15 3.98 9.21
C PHE A 706 47.55 4.34 7.86
N TYR A 707 47.05 3.34 7.13
CA TYR A 707 46.28 3.51 5.90
C TYR A 707 44.78 3.43 6.21
N LEU A 708 44.01 4.42 5.80
CA LEU A 708 42.55 4.46 6.00
C LEU A 708 41.83 4.53 4.66
N SER A 709 40.98 3.55 4.37
CA SER A 709 40.00 3.67 3.28
C SER A 709 38.77 4.44 3.76
N ILE A 710 38.37 5.44 2.98
CA ILE A 710 37.22 6.30 3.28
C ILE A 710 35.96 5.88 2.52
N GLU A 711 35.94 4.67 1.99
CA GLU A 711 34.87 4.18 1.13
C GLU A 711 33.93 3.21 1.84
N SER A 712 32.74 3.05 1.26
CA SER A 712 31.79 2.03 1.70
C SER A 712 32.30 0.66 1.28
N MET A 713 32.10 -0.36 2.11
CA MET A 713 32.38 -1.76 1.75
C MET A 713 31.71 -2.19 0.45
N LEU A 714 30.57 -1.56 0.10
CA LEU A 714 29.82 -1.83 -1.13
C LEU A 714 30.52 -1.32 -2.40
N HIS A 715 31.44 -0.36 -2.27
CA HIS A 715 32.10 0.31 -3.40
C HIS A 715 33.55 -0.17 -3.61
N LEU A 716 34.03 -1.10 -2.76
CA LEU A 716 35.39 -1.62 -2.86
C LEU A 716 35.46 -2.65 -3.99
N HIS A 717 35.99 -2.22 -5.13
CA HIS A 717 36.26 -3.05 -6.30
C HIS A 717 37.44 -4.02 -6.08
N PRO A 718 37.49 -5.20 -6.74
CA PRO A 718 38.61 -6.14 -6.61
C PRO A 718 40.00 -5.58 -6.91
N ASP A 719 40.09 -4.57 -7.75
CA ASP A 719 41.36 -3.86 -8.02
C ASP A 719 41.92 -3.18 -6.76
N PHE A 720 41.05 -2.80 -5.81
CA PHE A 720 41.45 -2.29 -4.50
C PHE A 720 42.15 -3.37 -3.67
N ASP A 721 41.67 -4.62 -3.75
CA ASP A 721 42.29 -5.75 -3.06
C ASP A 721 43.72 -5.98 -3.58
N GLY A 722 43.94 -5.80 -4.89
CA GLY A 722 45.26 -5.82 -5.52
C GLY A 722 46.16 -4.69 -5.03
N ALA A 723 45.66 -3.45 -4.97
CA ALA A 723 46.41 -2.32 -4.44
C ALA A 723 46.78 -2.50 -2.96
N VAL A 724 45.87 -3.03 -2.15
CA VAL A 724 46.12 -3.35 -0.74
C VAL A 724 47.20 -4.42 -0.60
N LEU A 725 47.17 -5.48 -1.42
CA LEU A 725 48.24 -6.48 -1.43
C LEU A 725 49.59 -5.84 -1.70
N GLU A 726 49.70 -5.03 -2.74
CA GLU A 726 50.96 -4.40 -3.13
C GLU A 726 51.48 -3.43 -2.05
N ILE A 727 50.59 -2.66 -1.40
CA ILE A 727 50.95 -1.82 -0.24
C ILE A 727 51.50 -2.68 0.89
N LEU A 728 50.80 -3.75 1.26
CA LEU A 728 51.20 -4.61 2.38
C LEU A 728 52.53 -5.34 2.11
N GLU A 729 52.82 -5.71 0.86
CA GLU A 729 54.09 -6.34 0.49
C GLU A 729 55.27 -5.36 0.46
N ARG A 730 55.04 -4.12 0.04
CA ARG A 730 56.09 -3.10 -0.08
C ARG A 730 56.35 -2.34 1.22
N ASP A 731 55.35 -2.24 2.09
CA ASP A 731 55.44 -1.58 3.39
C ASP A 731 55.18 -2.58 4.53
N PRO A 732 56.25 -3.11 5.17
CA PRO A 732 56.14 -4.02 6.30
C PRO A 732 55.43 -3.42 7.53
N LEU A 733 55.40 -2.08 7.64
CA LEU A 733 54.76 -1.36 8.75
C LEU A 733 53.29 -1.03 8.47
N ALA A 734 52.79 -1.31 7.26
CA ALA A 734 51.43 -0.97 6.85
C ALA A 734 50.36 -1.74 7.62
N TYR A 735 49.37 -1.00 8.13
CA TYR A 735 48.08 -1.50 8.57
C TYR A 735 46.96 -0.75 7.85
N VAL A 736 46.06 -1.51 7.21
CA VAL A 736 44.97 -0.98 6.39
C VAL A 736 43.65 -1.09 7.15
N PHE A 737 42.97 0.04 7.32
CA PHE A 737 41.70 0.12 8.01
C PHE A 737 40.57 0.46 7.05
N LEU A 738 39.46 -0.27 7.20
CA LEU A 738 38.21 -0.08 6.47
C LEU A 738 37.09 0.32 7.44
N LEU A 739 36.01 0.89 6.91
CA LEU A 739 34.82 1.27 7.69
C LEU A 739 33.69 0.24 7.45
N ALA A 740 33.03 -0.22 8.52
CA ALA A 740 31.93 -1.18 8.43
C ALA A 740 30.82 -0.91 9.46
N PRO A 741 29.52 -0.91 9.11
CA PRO A 741 28.45 -0.90 10.11
C PRO A 741 28.37 -2.24 10.86
N SER A 742 28.08 -2.24 12.16
CA SER A 742 27.87 -3.48 12.94
C SER A 742 26.65 -4.26 12.46
N ALA A 743 25.60 -3.55 12.03
CA ALA A 743 24.38 -4.12 11.45
C ALA A 743 24.62 -4.89 10.14
N ARG A 744 25.82 -4.81 9.54
CA ARG A 744 26.19 -5.48 8.28
C ARG A 744 27.31 -6.49 8.46
N LYS A 745 27.22 -7.30 9.52
CA LYS A 745 28.23 -8.31 9.88
C LYS A 745 28.53 -9.30 8.75
N ARG A 746 27.49 -9.80 8.05
CA ARG A 746 27.65 -10.75 6.94
C ARG A 746 28.41 -10.15 5.77
N TRP A 747 28.07 -8.91 5.37
CA TRP A 747 28.79 -8.20 4.30
C TRP A 747 30.26 -7.97 4.65
N LYS A 748 30.55 -7.57 5.90
CA LYS A 748 31.92 -7.46 6.40
C LYS A 748 32.68 -8.79 6.29
N GLN A 749 32.05 -9.90 6.66
CA GLN A 749 32.66 -11.24 6.55
C GLN A 749 32.91 -11.65 5.09
N MET A 750 31.96 -11.35 4.19
CA MET A 750 32.12 -11.62 2.75
C MET A 750 33.30 -10.82 2.16
N LEU A 751 33.38 -9.53 2.46
CA LEU A 751 34.48 -8.67 2.02
C LEU A 751 35.82 -9.14 2.60
N LEU A 752 35.86 -9.48 3.90
CA LEU A 752 37.07 -9.99 4.53
C LEU A 752 37.52 -11.31 3.89
N LYS A 753 36.59 -12.22 3.59
CA LYS A 753 36.88 -13.47 2.88
C LYS A 753 37.45 -13.22 1.50
N ARG A 754 36.88 -12.26 0.75
CA ARG A 754 37.38 -11.83 -0.57
C ARG A 754 38.80 -11.29 -0.48
N LEU A 755 39.04 -10.35 0.43
CA LEU A 755 40.35 -9.76 0.68
C LEU A 755 41.37 -10.85 1.07
N GLN A 756 41.03 -11.74 2.00
CA GLN A 756 41.89 -12.85 2.44
C GLN A 756 42.32 -13.77 1.29
N GLN A 757 41.41 -14.07 0.35
CA GLN A 757 41.74 -14.86 -0.83
C GLN A 757 42.80 -14.19 -1.70
N ARG A 758 42.80 -12.85 -1.77
CA ARG A 758 43.76 -12.09 -2.59
C ARG A 758 45.07 -11.81 -1.85
N VAL A 759 45.00 -11.35 -0.61
CA VAL A 759 46.19 -10.87 0.14
C VAL A 759 46.94 -12.00 0.87
N GLY A 760 46.28 -13.13 1.10
CA GLY A 760 46.79 -14.24 1.91
C GLY A 760 46.64 -14.02 3.43
N ASN A 761 46.63 -15.12 4.19
CA ASN A 761 46.30 -15.11 5.63
C ASN A 761 47.26 -14.27 6.49
N VAL A 762 48.56 -14.23 6.15
CA VAL A 762 49.57 -13.46 6.90
C VAL A 762 49.28 -11.96 6.78
N ASN A 763 49.05 -11.48 5.57
CA ASN A 763 48.76 -10.07 5.30
C ASN A 763 47.37 -9.66 5.81
N ALA A 764 46.41 -10.59 5.84
CA ALA A 764 45.07 -10.32 6.35
C ALA A 764 45.06 -9.91 7.83
N GLY A 765 46.04 -10.33 8.63
CA GLY A 765 46.20 -9.88 10.03
C GLY A 765 46.51 -8.38 10.17
N ARG A 766 46.93 -7.72 9.09
CA ARG A 766 47.20 -6.27 9.02
C ARG A 766 46.04 -5.46 8.43
N ILE A 767 44.89 -6.12 8.17
CA ILE A 767 43.66 -5.47 7.73
C ILE A 767 42.66 -5.45 8.89
N ALA A 768 42.17 -4.27 9.23
CA ALA A 768 41.25 -4.07 10.35
C ALA A 768 40.02 -3.24 9.95
N PHE A 769 38.98 -3.29 10.78
CA PHE A 769 37.74 -2.54 10.54
C PHE A 769 37.40 -1.68 11.75
N PHE A 770 37.08 -0.42 11.49
CA PHE A 770 36.33 0.39 12.45
C PHE A 770 34.84 0.18 12.25
N THR A 771 34.12 -0.03 13.35
CA THR A 771 32.66 -0.24 13.34
C THR A 771 31.91 0.94 13.92
N ASP A 772 30.80 1.31 13.27
CA ASP A 772 29.86 2.36 13.67
C ASP A 772 30.54 3.71 13.99
N VAL A 773 31.39 4.15 13.08
CA VAL A 773 32.12 5.42 13.18
C VAL A 773 31.18 6.59 12.86
N ASP A 774 31.00 7.50 13.81
CA ASP A 774 30.26 8.75 13.56
C ASP A 774 31.10 9.78 12.79
N SER A 775 30.46 10.84 12.27
CA SER A 775 31.17 11.84 11.45
C SER A 775 32.28 12.60 12.18
N LYS A 776 32.21 12.78 13.51
CA LYS A 776 33.27 13.44 14.29
C LYS A 776 34.46 12.50 14.48
N GLN A 777 34.20 11.23 14.73
CA GLN A 777 35.21 10.19 14.83
C GLN A 777 35.91 9.97 13.48
N GLU A 778 35.15 9.95 12.37
CA GLU A 778 35.68 9.81 11.02
C GLU A 778 36.69 10.94 10.69
N ILE A 779 36.36 12.20 11.00
CA ILE A 779 37.28 13.34 10.84
C ILE A 779 38.57 13.15 11.65
N LYS A 780 38.46 12.66 12.89
CA LYS A 780 39.63 12.36 13.73
C LYS A 780 40.51 11.28 13.10
N LEU A 781 39.91 10.19 12.63
CA LEU A 781 40.64 9.11 11.95
C LEU A 781 41.32 9.60 10.67
N LEU A 782 40.63 10.37 9.85
CA LEU A 782 41.18 11.03 8.65
C LEU A 782 42.42 11.86 8.99
N MET A 783 42.36 12.68 10.04
CA MET A 783 43.48 13.53 10.47
C MET A 783 44.65 12.74 11.08
N ALA A 784 44.41 11.54 11.59
CA ALA A 784 45.42 10.68 12.20
C ALA A 784 46.12 9.75 11.19
N ALA A 785 45.47 9.47 10.07
CA ALA A 785 45.97 8.63 8.99
C ALA A 785 47.29 9.17 8.40
N ASP A 786 48.18 8.25 8.07
CA ASP A 786 49.36 8.54 7.28
C ASP A 786 48.99 8.67 5.81
N THR A 787 48.13 7.77 5.35
CA THR A 787 47.59 7.77 3.99
C THR A 787 46.09 7.54 4.03
N VAL A 788 45.35 8.44 3.40
CA VAL A 788 43.94 8.22 3.11
C VAL A 788 43.79 7.68 1.69
N LEU A 789 43.25 6.48 1.59
CA LEU A 789 42.98 5.77 0.35
C LEU A 789 41.58 6.13 -0.13
N GLY A 790 41.49 6.92 -1.19
CA GLY A 790 40.22 7.15 -1.91
C GLY A 790 39.82 5.91 -2.71
N SER A 791 38.57 5.89 -3.19
CA SER A 791 38.18 4.83 -4.12
C SER A 791 39.00 4.85 -5.40
N ILE A 792 39.21 3.65 -5.95
CA ILE A 792 39.83 3.46 -7.26
C ILE A 792 38.82 3.77 -8.37
N HIS A 793 37.56 3.33 -8.24
CA HIS A 793 36.56 3.44 -9.32
C HIS A 793 35.26 4.16 -8.94
N MET A 794 34.97 4.28 -7.64
CA MET A 794 33.71 4.84 -7.16
C MET A 794 33.90 5.64 -5.88
N THR A 795 34.18 6.93 -6.03
CA THR A 795 34.38 7.86 -4.93
C THR A 795 33.05 8.25 -4.30
N ARG A 796 32.94 8.22 -2.97
CA ARG A 796 31.84 8.88 -2.26
C ARG A 796 32.08 10.38 -2.15
N PRO A 797 31.25 11.26 -2.75
CA PRO A 797 31.46 12.71 -2.70
C PRO A 797 31.60 13.26 -1.28
N ARG A 798 30.74 12.78 -0.36
CA ARG A 798 30.75 13.20 1.05
C ARG A 798 32.07 12.89 1.75
N SER A 799 32.61 11.69 1.57
CA SER A 799 33.85 11.26 2.21
C SER A 799 35.05 12.09 1.75
N ALA A 800 35.17 12.29 0.44
CA ALA A 800 36.21 13.15 -0.13
C ALA A 800 36.07 14.59 0.38
N MET A 801 34.84 15.12 0.41
CA MET A 801 34.56 16.45 0.96
C MET A 801 34.94 16.56 2.44
N GLN A 802 34.63 15.57 3.28
CA GLN A 802 35.02 15.55 4.69
C GLN A 802 36.56 15.57 4.85
N ALA A 803 37.28 14.78 4.06
CA ALA A 803 38.74 14.77 4.07
C ALA A 803 39.34 16.14 3.68
N PHE A 804 38.87 16.75 2.59
CA PHE A 804 39.35 18.06 2.16
C PHE A 804 38.93 19.20 3.11
N THR A 805 37.77 19.07 3.75
CA THR A 805 37.34 19.94 4.85
C THR A 805 38.27 19.83 6.06
N ALA A 806 38.80 18.64 6.36
CA ALA A 806 39.83 18.47 7.39
C ALA A 806 41.24 18.88 6.91
N GLY A 807 41.41 19.21 5.62
CA GLY A 807 42.70 19.53 5.01
C GLY A 807 43.58 18.30 4.77
N VAL A 808 42.99 17.12 4.71
CA VAL A 808 43.68 15.82 4.63
C VAL A 808 43.89 15.41 3.17
N PRO A 809 45.11 14.99 2.77
CA PRO A 809 45.38 14.45 1.44
C PRO A 809 44.76 13.08 1.23
N VAL A 810 44.16 12.87 0.07
CA VAL A 810 43.52 11.62 -0.36
C VAL A 810 44.16 11.14 -1.66
N VAL A 811 44.64 9.91 -1.72
CA VAL A 811 45.09 9.32 -3.00
C VAL A 811 43.86 8.93 -3.81
N THR A 812 43.82 9.27 -5.09
CA THR A 812 42.72 8.90 -6.00
C THR A 812 43.27 8.38 -7.32
N LEU A 813 42.55 7.45 -7.96
CA LEU A 813 42.82 7.02 -9.33
C LEU A 813 41.78 7.67 -10.25
N VAL A 814 42.25 8.41 -11.26
CA VAL A 814 41.35 8.97 -12.27
C VAL A 814 41.06 7.92 -13.34
N GLY A 815 39.78 7.61 -13.56
CA GLY A 815 39.31 6.75 -14.63
C GLY A 815 38.46 7.49 -15.65
N GLU A 816 37.78 6.71 -16.50
CA GLU A 816 36.93 7.21 -17.58
C GLU A 816 35.54 7.63 -17.07
N LEU A 817 34.96 6.89 -16.12
CA LEU A 817 33.58 7.11 -15.64
C LEU A 817 33.53 8.16 -14.53
N TRP A 818 32.45 8.95 -14.46
CA TRP A 818 32.27 10.01 -13.45
C TRP A 818 32.49 9.54 -12.01
N SER A 819 32.02 8.33 -11.68
CA SER A 819 32.17 7.72 -10.36
C SER A 819 33.62 7.69 -9.87
N SER A 820 34.59 7.52 -10.77
CA SER A 820 36.03 7.54 -10.47
C SER A 820 36.62 8.95 -10.44
N ARG A 821 35.93 9.93 -11.05
CA ARG A 821 36.44 11.28 -11.30
C ARG A 821 36.01 12.32 -10.26
N ILE A 822 35.14 11.98 -9.30
CA ILE A 822 34.66 12.93 -8.28
C ILE A 822 35.82 13.47 -7.42
N ALA A 823 36.70 12.61 -6.90
CA ALA A 823 37.87 13.07 -6.13
C ALA A 823 38.87 13.84 -7.01
N TYR A 824 39.05 13.40 -8.26
CA TYR A 824 39.80 14.12 -9.27
C TYR A 824 39.24 15.55 -9.49
N ALA A 825 37.93 15.69 -9.61
CA ALA A 825 37.24 16.96 -9.83
C ALA A 825 37.44 17.93 -8.65
N PHE A 826 37.35 17.45 -7.41
CA PHE A 826 37.72 18.25 -6.24
C PHE A 826 39.18 18.74 -6.30
N TYR A 827 40.10 17.89 -6.74
CA TYR A 827 41.49 18.29 -6.93
C TYR A 827 41.68 19.30 -8.07
N GLN A 828 40.95 19.17 -9.19
CA GLN A 828 40.98 20.14 -10.27
C GLN A 828 40.46 21.52 -9.82
N GLN A 829 39.34 21.54 -9.10
CA GLN A 829 38.77 22.76 -8.50
C GLN A 829 39.77 23.42 -7.53
N MET A 830 40.46 22.62 -6.71
CA MET A 830 41.57 23.08 -5.86
C MET A 830 42.88 23.35 -6.62
N ARG A 831 42.96 23.05 -7.92
CA ARG A 831 44.16 23.17 -8.77
C ARG A 831 45.38 22.40 -8.23
N ILE A 832 45.16 21.19 -7.73
CA ILE A 832 46.18 20.27 -7.20
C ILE A 832 46.25 19.05 -8.13
N ARG A 833 47.45 18.56 -8.44
CA ARG A 833 47.65 17.41 -9.35
C ARG A 833 48.50 16.28 -8.74
N ASP A 834 49.07 16.52 -7.56
CA ASP A 834 50.16 15.74 -6.98
C ASP A 834 49.71 14.40 -6.37
N LEU A 835 48.41 14.17 -6.24
CA LEU A 835 47.80 13.00 -5.57
C LEU A 835 46.77 12.30 -6.46
N ILE A 836 46.88 12.51 -7.76
CA ILE A 836 46.02 11.93 -8.79
C ILE A 836 46.85 10.89 -9.53
N ALA A 837 46.56 9.62 -9.31
CA ALA A 837 47.15 8.53 -10.05
C ALA A 837 46.41 8.29 -11.37
N THR A 838 47.12 7.75 -12.35
CA THR A 838 46.61 7.30 -13.66
C THR A 838 46.69 5.78 -13.86
N SER A 839 47.35 5.09 -12.93
CA SER A 839 47.42 3.62 -12.86
C SER A 839 47.38 3.14 -11.40
N ILE A 840 47.07 1.86 -11.20
CA ILE A 840 47.09 1.23 -9.86
C ILE A 840 48.50 1.28 -9.26
N THR A 841 49.55 1.09 -10.06
CA THR A 841 50.94 1.19 -9.60
C THR A 841 51.26 2.59 -9.09
N GLU A 842 50.91 3.64 -9.85
CA GLU A 842 51.09 5.03 -9.38
C GLU A 842 50.26 5.34 -8.13
N TYR A 843 49.05 4.77 -8.04
CA TYR A 843 48.20 4.89 -6.86
C TYR A 843 48.89 4.32 -5.62
N VAL A 844 49.49 3.12 -5.72
CA VAL A 844 50.25 2.48 -4.66
C VAL A 844 51.51 3.29 -4.32
N GLU A 845 52.24 3.79 -5.31
CA GLU A 845 53.42 4.62 -5.08
C GLU A 845 53.11 5.92 -4.33
N LEU A 846 52.01 6.59 -4.68
CA LEU A 846 51.56 7.79 -3.96
C LEU A 846 51.10 7.46 -2.54
N ALA A 847 50.45 6.31 -2.34
CA ALA A 847 50.02 5.84 -1.03
C ALA A 847 51.21 5.56 -0.11
N LEU A 848 52.21 4.84 -0.59
CA LEU A 848 53.46 4.54 0.12
C LEU A 848 54.22 5.84 0.43
N ARG A 849 54.35 6.73 -0.55
CA ARG A 849 55.04 8.01 -0.38
C ARG A 849 54.37 8.90 0.67
N LEU A 850 53.04 8.92 0.72
CA LEU A 850 52.32 9.65 1.78
C LEU A 850 52.60 9.05 3.16
N ALA A 851 52.77 7.74 3.27
CA ALA A 851 53.03 7.09 4.54
C ALA A 851 54.46 7.35 5.04
N GLU A 852 55.44 7.09 4.18
CA GLU A 852 56.87 7.10 4.48
C GLU A 852 57.46 8.52 4.56
N ASP A 853 57.08 9.43 3.65
CA ASP A 853 57.63 10.78 3.58
C ASP A 853 56.73 11.79 4.32
N GLU A 854 57.01 11.97 5.62
CA GLU A 854 56.30 12.95 6.45
C GLU A 854 56.40 14.39 5.89
N ARG A 855 57.52 14.75 5.24
CA ARG A 855 57.69 16.09 4.66
C ARG A 855 56.76 16.26 3.47
N PHE A 856 56.62 15.24 2.62
CA PHE A 856 55.64 15.20 1.52
C PHE A 856 54.21 15.31 2.05
N ARG A 857 53.83 14.49 3.03
CA ARG A 857 52.50 14.52 3.65
C ARG A 857 52.14 15.88 4.24
N LYS A 858 53.05 16.49 5.02
CA LYS A 858 52.86 17.85 5.58
C LYS A 858 52.76 18.91 4.49
N ARG A 859 53.53 18.79 3.40
CA ARG A 859 53.45 19.70 2.25
C ARG A 859 52.09 19.61 1.56
N MET A 860 51.58 18.41 1.32
CA MET A 860 50.27 18.20 0.71
C MET A 860 49.13 18.70 1.60
N THR A 861 49.19 18.40 2.90
CA THR A 861 48.24 18.90 3.90
C THR A 861 48.13 20.43 3.86
N ARG A 862 49.26 21.16 3.92
CA ARG A 862 49.26 22.63 3.83
C ARG A 862 48.72 23.14 2.48
N LYS A 863 49.03 22.44 1.39
CA LYS A 863 48.56 22.80 0.04
C LYS A 863 47.03 22.72 -0.04
N ILE A 864 46.43 21.65 0.49
CA ILE A 864 44.98 21.46 0.56
C ILE A 864 44.36 22.49 1.49
N GLN A 865 44.88 22.67 2.71
CA GLN A 865 44.38 23.68 3.66
C GLN A 865 44.32 25.10 3.07
N ARG A 866 45.30 25.48 2.23
CA ARG A 866 45.31 26.78 1.54
C ARG A 866 44.30 26.86 0.38
N ARG A 867 44.06 25.74 -0.32
CA ARG A 867 43.28 25.73 -1.57
C ARG A 867 41.85 25.22 -1.44
N ARG A 868 41.48 24.58 -0.33
CA ARG A 868 40.10 24.16 -0.04
C ARG A 868 39.07 25.29 -0.09
N ARG A 869 39.50 26.56 0.01
CA ARG A 869 38.64 27.73 -0.22
C ARG A 869 37.97 27.74 -1.61
N PHE A 870 38.57 27.10 -2.61
CA PHE A 870 37.98 26.96 -3.95
C PHE A 870 36.86 25.91 -4.01
N LEU A 871 36.70 25.10 -2.97
CA LEU A 871 35.58 24.17 -2.80
C LEU A 871 34.44 24.78 -1.97
N SER A 872 34.64 25.97 -1.39
CA SER A 872 33.71 26.59 -0.46
C SER A 872 32.93 27.70 -1.16
N ALA A 873 31.60 27.62 -1.12
CA ALA A 873 30.68 28.62 -1.63
C ALA A 873 31.08 29.11 -3.04
N ASP A 874 31.28 28.18 -3.98
CA ASP A 874 31.72 28.51 -5.34
C ASP A 874 30.59 29.20 -6.13
N PRO A 875 30.68 30.52 -6.42
CA PRO A 875 29.63 31.24 -7.13
C PRO A 875 29.45 30.77 -8.58
N THR A 876 30.45 30.07 -9.14
CA THR A 876 30.35 29.46 -10.46
C THR A 876 29.22 28.43 -10.50
N ALA A 877 29.02 27.68 -9.41
CA ALA A 877 27.94 26.71 -9.32
C ALA A 877 26.57 27.38 -9.51
N VAL A 878 26.30 28.47 -8.78
CA VAL A 878 25.03 29.23 -8.88
C VAL A 878 24.84 29.70 -10.32
N THR A 879 25.86 30.34 -10.89
CA THR A 879 25.81 30.87 -12.26
C THR A 879 25.50 29.78 -13.31
N GLU A 880 26.09 28.60 -13.16
CA GLU A 880 25.90 27.51 -14.12
C GLU A 880 24.56 26.79 -13.96
N TRP A 881 24.02 26.73 -12.74
CA TRP A 881 22.64 26.28 -12.51
C TRP A 881 21.63 27.26 -13.11
N GLU A 882 21.82 28.56 -12.91
CA GLU A 882 21.01 29.59 -13.58
C GLU A 882 21.14 29.52 -15.10
N ARG A 883 22.35 29.27 -15.64
CA ARG A 883 22.56 29.09 -17.08
C ARG A 883 21.74 27.91 -17.64
N PHE A 884 21.63 26.82 -16.89
CA PHE A 884 20.77 25.69 -17.28
C PHE A 884 19.29 26.08 -17.25
N LEU A 885 18.83 26.76 -16.21
CA LEU A 885 17.43 27.18 -16.08
C LEU A 885 17.04 28.23 -17.13
N ASP A 886 17.92 29.20 -17.42
CA ASP A 886 17.76 30.15 -18.51
C ASP A 886 17.72 29.43 -19.87
N PHE A 887 18.61 28.46 -20.10
CA PHE A 887 18.56 27.60 -21.30
C PHE A 887 17.22 26.86 -21.42
N ALA A 888 16.74 26.24 -20.34
CA ALA A 888 15.46 25.56 -20.31
C ALA A 888 14.29 26.52 -20.59
N SER A 889 14.34 27.74 -20.04
CA SER A 889 13.37 28.81 -20.33
C SER A 889 13.34 29.16 -21.82
N THR A 890 14.50 29.33 -22.47
CA THR A 890 14.54 29.64 -23.91
C THR A 890 13.99 28.52 -24.80
N LYS A 891 14.08 27.26 -24.36
CA LYS A 891 13.50 26.10 -25.06
C LYS A 891 11.98 26.06 -24.95
N LEU A 892 11.43 26.45 -23.81
CA LEU A 892 9.98 26.47 -23.57
C LEU A 892 9.31 27.74 -24.13
N PHE A 893 10.03 28.85 -24.10
CA PHE A 893 9.54 30.18 -24.47
C PHE A 893 10.52 30.85 -25.46
N PRO A 894 10.62 30.37 -26.72
CA PRO A 894 11.52 30.95 -27.71
C PRO A 894 11.19 32.43 -28.00
N LEU A 895 12.24 33.23 -28.16
CA LEU A 895 12.19 34.70 -28.25
C LEU A 895 11.42 35.24 -29.47
N GLU A 896 11.12 34.41 -30.48
CA GLU A 896 10.40 34.82 -31.71
C GLU A 896 8.91 35.09 -31.50
N CYS A 897 8.34 34.82 -30.31
CA CYS A 897 7.01 35.30 -29.90
C CYS A 897 7.05 36.72 -29.28
N ARG A 898 8.00 37.59 -29.67
CA ARG A 898 8.16 38.97 -29.15
C ARG A 898 8.14 40.06 -30.22
N ILE A 899 7.35 39.92 -31.28
CA ILE A 899 7.05 41.05 -32.16
C ILE A 899 5.54 41.20 -32.28
N GLY A 900 5.02 42.15 -31.51
CA GLY A 900 3.63 42.52 -31.48
C GLY A 900 3.42 43.71 -30.57
N ASP A 901 4.27 44.72 -30.71
CA ASP A 901 4.01 46.14 -30.48
C ASP A 901 5.31 46.90 -30.80
N GLU A 902 5.22 47.89 -31.68
CA GLU A 902 6.31 48.73 -32.24
C GLU A 902 7.07 48.17 -33.45
N MET A 903 6.45 48.22 -34.64
CA MET A 903 6.94 49.00 -35.80
C MET A 903 6.06 48.74 -37.03
N ALA A 904 5.69 49.84 -37.70
CA ALA A 904 4.86 49.90 -38.88
C ALA A 904 5.59 49.44 -40.17
N GLU A 905 4.80 48.92 -41.10
CA GLU A 905 5.01 48.88 -42.57
C GLU A 905 6.36 48.35 -43.12
N ALA A 906 6.37 47.10 -43.61
CA ALA A 906 6.85 46.77 -44.96
C ALA A 906 6.57 45.29 -45.30
N ASP A 907 6.06 45.12 -46.52
CA ASP A 907 5.83 43.94 -47.36
C ASP A 907 6.09 42.49 -46.92
N ALA A 908 5.19 41.66 -47.44
CA ALA A 908 5.09 40.23 -47.33
C ALA A 908 6.27 39.46 -47.96
N GLY A 909 6.59 38.32 -47.33
CA GLY A 909 7.31 37.22 -47.96
C GLY A 909 8.44 36.69 -47.09
N ASP A 910 8.12 35.77 -46.17
CA ASP A 910 8.81 34.48 -46.09
C ASP A 910 8.19 33.61 -44.99
N THR A 911 7.78 32.42 -45.41
CA THR A 911 7.08 31.40 -44.64
C THR A 911 7.99 30.75 -43.60
N CYS A 912 7.55 30.73 -42.33
CA CYS A 912 8.13 29.92 -41.26
C CYS A 912 8.22 28.43 -41.65
N PRO A 913 9.37 27.75 -41.46
CA PRO A 913 9.44 26.30 -41.57
C PRO A 913 8.80 25.66 -40.34
N MET A 914 7.80 24.81 -40.56
CA MET A 914 7.24 23.91 -39.54
C MET A 914 8.30 22.84 -39.19
N PRO A 915 8.56 22.54 -37.91
CA PRO A 915 9.50 21.50 -37.53
C PRO A 915 8.91 20.10 -37.82
N SER A 916 9.74 19.28 -38.46
CA SER A 916 9.52 17.85 -38.78
C SER A 916 9.69 16.93 -37.58
#